data_AF-A0A8J5V5Z1-F1
#
_entry.id   AF-A0A8J5V5Z1-F1
#
_cell.length_a   1.000
_cell.length_b   1.000
_cell.length_c   1.000
_cell.angle_alpha   90.00
_cell.angle_beta   90.00
_cell.angle_gamma   90.00
#
_symmetry.space_group_name_H-M   'P 1'
#
loop_
_entity.id
_entity.type
_entity.pdbx_description
1 polymer ?
#
loop_
_entity_poly.entity_id
_entity_poly.type
_entity_poly.pdbx_seq_one_letter_code
_entity_poly.pdbx_strand_id
1 'polypeptide(L)'
;MESSIEDAHILQTLSVHRNDVNSVDFAADCTLVTGSGDKSVRVWKWHQGTGYEQVSWSPLMGHKYGVTCVKISPQSTMLASASIDGTTQLWNLRTGSKIHTLVQTGGEAVRVCRFAPDSTLLVTAGDNGQICLWDLIRRNLIRSLQAHEGSVQSVTFSPDSNWLLTSCTLGVLKLFSSFEMVDTSGSQSLDQSVNIFATVDDAHDLGVVCCDFSSYQVITNQRAIEKSYQLVTCGNDHDVKLWDVKVVEGKTQIQPITASITLSKIFQRHSSALTCVKFSSNGAYIVSSGLDKIAVIWDTNTGKIVSVLRDHKRYVACCAFSRDGNLLATGSNDRSVIVWDLTGNNLTLDSKLLRRTAALIHQSTEENQDAVQEQKVVHFAENSGNDVTLVSTLDDHGGAVNGVAFYGNNLLASGSGDKLVRLWTAEREEEIVDTEDGEQIAHVELKFVEKPFSPIDGHKYSVNYIEFSPCGTMLASCSLDGTTMLWCTETGEQARESFVNSGTGIRVCRWSPDGTKLATAGDDEKTTLWDINTMEEIQILEGHADAITAIAFTPDSSYIVTACSEGSWRIFEVYGDSNAIAVCDSHDLGVQGCDFSPATSSPFTAVVGSRQSPTVRDDDSKSFTLATCGNDSYVKLWQIKINPKNKEDSNFCEDTEEGSYASLVSYREKRVLSGHGGNVMDVKFAPFYGEIIGSVATDRTARIWSVNSGMCLFVLEYHESLVTCCAFSGDTALFATGALDKTVALWRLPQQLISQSILIDQLRNNRKNIIDWKTEDIVKWLIEVDLGILEGRVAASRLNGRLLLTLPEEVLIARLGVFDYPDLMKIFKNQLYWLKQQDINTFNNFEDTEVPDEYVCPITHEIMREPVKCSDGFIYEKAAINEWFLCGKYTSPMTNVSLNDTSITPAIALRNAICTFLHGERSDD
;
A
#
# COMPACT_ATOMS: atom_id res chain seq x y z
N MET A 1 -0.29 -44.73 -19.28
CA MET A 1 0.04 -44.91 -20.70
C MET A 1 0.93 -43.75 -21.05
N GLU A 2 2.18 -44.01 -21.44
CA GLU A 2 3.06 -42.97 -21.97
C GLU A 2 2.44 -42.50 -23.29
N SER A 3 1.88 -41.28 -23.31
CA SER A 3 1.36 -40.67 -24.54
C SER A 3 2.55 -40.24 -25.40
N SER A 4 2.95 -41.11 -26.32
CA SER A 4 3.86 -40.71 -27.39
C SER A 4 3.11 -39.75 -28.32
N ILE A 5 3.69 -38.56 -28.57
CA ILE A 5 3.15 -37.63 -29.58
C ILE A 5 3.21 -38.31 -30.95
N GLU A 6 2.06 -38.44 -31.60
CA GLU A 6 1.91 -38.90 -32.98
C GLU A 6 1.94 -37.70 -33.95
N ASP A 7 1.61 -37.91 -35.24
CA ASP A 7 1.52 -36.82 -36.21
C ASP A 7 0.54 -35.74 -35.73
N ALA A 8 1.03 -34.49 -35.69
CA ALA A 8 0.26 -33.36 -35.17
C ALA A 8 -0.72 -32.83 -36.23
N HIS A 9 -1.97 -32.61 -35.84
CA HIS A 9 -3.03 -32.15 -36.73
C HIS A 9 -3.70 -30.87 -36.21
N ILE A 10 -4.22 -30.04 -37.12
CA ILE A 10 -4.97 -28.85 -36.75
C ILE A 10 -6.34 -29.27 -36.23
N LEU A 11 -6.62 -28.95 -34.97
CA LEU A 11 -7.92 -29.16 -34.35
C LEU A 11 -8.85 -27.97 -34.63
N GLN A 12 -8.34 -26.74 -34.46
CA GLN A 12 -9.12 -25.51 -34.64
C GLN A 12 -8.21 -24.31 -34.92
N THR A 13 -8.71 -23.35 -35.71
CA THR A 13 -8.07 -22.03 -35.92
C THR A 13 -8.98 -20.92 -35.42
N LEU A 14 -8.47 -20.09 -34.51
CA LEU A 14 -9.16 -18.96 -33.90
C LEU A 14 -8.62 -17.65 -34.49
N SER A 15 -9.46 -16.85 -35.14
CA SER A 15 -9.03 -15.64 -35.86
C SER A 15 -9.85 -14.39 -35.50
N VAL A 16 -10.04 -14.14 -34.20
CA VAL A 16 -10.86 -13.03 -33.70
C VAL A 16 -10.05 -11.80 -33.27
N HIS A 17 -8.75 -11.97 -32.98
CA HIS A 17 -7.88 -10.85 -32.61
C HIS A 17 -7.69 -9.86 -33.75
N ARG A 18 -7.57 -8.57 -33.41
CA ARG A 18 -7.40 -7.49 -34.39
C ARG A 18 -5.93 -7.17 -34.68
N ASN A 19 -5.03 -7.63 -33.82
CA ASN A 19 -3.59 -7.43 -33.90
C ASN A 19 -2.85 -8.73 -33.52
N ASP A 20 -1.53 -8.65 -33.45
CA ASP A 20 -0.64 -9.77 -33.17
C ASP A 20 -0.99 -10.49 -31.87
N VAL A 21 -0.93 -11.83 -31.87
CA VAL A 21 -1.09 -12.64 -30.64
C VAL A 21 0.28 -12.85 -30.04
N ASN A 22 0.54 -12.20 -28.91
CA ASN A 22 1.87 -12.16 -28.29
C ASN A 22 2.09 -13.28 -27.28
N SER A 23 1.03 -13.75 -26.62
CA SER A 23 1.14 -14.81 -25.61
C SER A 23 -0.10 -15.67 -25.55
N VAL A 24 0.10 -16.94 -25.24
CA VAL A 24 -0.93 -17.96 -25.08
C VAL A 24 -0.60 -18.83 -23.88
N ASP A 25 -1.63 -19.28 -23.16
CA ASP A 25 -1.49 -20.19 -22.01
C ASP A 25 -2.75 -21.03 -21.79
N PHE A 26 -2.60 -22.22 -21.22
CA PHE A 26 -3.70 -23.16 -20.95
C PHE A 26 -4.07 -23.21 -19.46
N ALA A 27 -5.36 -23.13 -19.16
CA ALA A 27 -5.93 -23.40 -17.84
C ALA A 27 -6.53 -24.80 -17.85
N ALA A 28 -5.75 -25.76 -17.35
CA ALA A 28 -5.99 -27.19 -17.59
C ALA A 28 -6.17 -27.45 -19.10
N ASP A 29 -6.99 -28.42 -19.48
CA ASP A 29 -7.14 -28.79 -20.90
C ASP A 29 -8.33 -28.08 -21.57
N CYS A 30 -9.27 -27.53 -20.78
CA CYS A 30 -10.55 -27.00 -21.30
C CYS A 30 -10.57 -25.49 -21.52
N THR A 31 -9.60 -24.74 -21.00
CA THR A 31 -9.61 -23.28 -21.09
C THR A 31 -8.30 -22.78 -21.69
N LEU A 32 -8.38 -21.94 -22.70
CA LEU A 32 -7.25 -21.34 -23.39
C LEU A 32 -7.33 -19.82 -23.20
N VAL A 33 -6.21 -19.18 -22.90
CA VAL A 33 -6.13 -17.72 -22.75
C VAL A 33 -5.14 -17.17 -23.76
N THR A 34 -5.51 -16.05 -24.40
CA THR A 34 -4.74 -15.43 -25.47
C THR A 34 -4.60 -13.93 -25.20
N GLY A 35 -3.36 -13.43 -25.18
CA GLY A 35 -3.03 -12.01 -25.04
C GLY A 35 -2.56 -11.42 -26.36
N SER A 36 -3.06 -10.25 -26.72
CA SER A 36 -2.78 -9.62 -28.01
C SER A 36 -2.36 -8.15 -27.91
N GLY A 37 -1.62 -7.71 -28.93
CA GLY A 37 -1.32 -6.30 -29.18
C GLY A 37 -2.56 -5.44 -29.49
N ASP A 38 -3.76 -6.02 -29.58
CA ASP A 38 -5.03 -5.30 -29.67
C ASP A 38 -5.55 -4.82 -28.30
N LYS A 39 -4.72 -4.95 -27.25
CA LYS A 39 -4.99 -4.60 -25.84
C LYS A 39 -5.97 -5.52 -25.13
N SER A 40 -6.43 -6.58 -25.80
CA SER A 40 -7.37 -7.53 -25.22
C SER A 40 -6.69 -8.80 -24.73
N VAL A 41 -7.20 -9.32 -23.62
CA VAL A 41 -7.00 -10.71 -23.22
C VAL A 41 -8.30 -11.45 -23.46
N ARG A 42 -8.25 -12.54 -24.23
CA ARG A 42 -9.43 -13.37 -24.53
C ARG A 42 -9.30 -14.71 -23.84
N VAL A 43 -10.44 -15.20 -23.36
CA VAL A 43 -10.55 -16.49 -22.70
C VAL A 43 -11.50 -17.35 -23.51
N TRP A 44 -11.04 -18.55 -23.84
CA TRP A 44 -11.73 -19.50 -24.69
C TRP A 44 -11.98 -20.77 -23.90
N LYS A 45 -13.18 -21.31 -24.00
CA LYS A 45 -13.59 -22.52 -23.30
C LYS A 45 -14.00 -23.58 -24.31
N TRP A 46 -13.57 -24.81 -24.07
CA TRP A 46 -13.95 -25.95 -24.90
C TRP A 46 -15.41 -26.32 -24.67
N HIS A 47 -16.18 -26.31 -25.75
CA HIS A 47 -17.54 -26.81 -25.85
C HIS A 47 -17.58 -27.97 -26.84
N GLN A 48 -18.19 -29.08 -26.41
CA GLN A 48 -18.31 -30.25 -27.25
C GLN A 48 -19.14 -29.91 -28.51
N GLY A 49 -18.59 -30.21 -29.69
CA GLY A 49 -19.19 -29.98 -31.00
C GLY A 49 -18.73 -28.70 -31.70
N THR A 50 -18.37 -27.66 -30.95
CA THR A 50 -17.94 -26.37 -31.52
C THR A 50 -16.46 -26.06 -31.26
N GLY A 51 -15.85 -26.72 -30.28
CA GLY A 51 -14.45 -26.52 -29.89
C GLY A 51 -14.29 -25.35 -28.91
N TYR A 52 -13.17 -24.65 -28.99
CA TYR A 52 -12.93 -23.44 -28.21
C TYR A 52 -13.81 -22.29 -28.70
N GLU A 53 -14.74 -21.87 -27.83
CA GLU A 53 -15.55 -20.67 -28.01
C GLU A 53 -15.17 -19.61 -26.99
N GLN A 54 -15.33 -18.36 -27.39
CA GLN A 54 -15.04 -17.22 -26.52
C GLN A 54 -16.09 -17.13 -25.39
N VAL A 55 -15.65 -16.97 -24.14
CA VAL A 55 -16.55 -16.83 -22.98
C VAL A 55 -17.26 -15.47 -22.95
N SER A 56 -18.45 -15.41 -22.33
CA SER A 56 -19.35 -14.24 -22.36
C SER A 56 -18.78 -12.96 -21.75
N TRP A 57 -17.99 -13.05 -20.67
CA TRP A 57 -17.36 -11.91 -20.02
C TRP A 57 -16.05 -11.46 -20.67
N SER A 58 -15.63 -12.11 -21.76
CA SER A 58 -14.44 -11.71 -22.52
C SER A 58 -14.85 -10.91 -23.77
N PRO A 59 -14.02 -9.98 -24.28
CA PRO A 59 -12.61 -9.75 -23.94
C PRO A 59 -12.42 -9.05 -22.60
N LEU A 60 -11.39 -9.46 -21.86
CA LEU A 60 -10.90 -8.72 -20.69
C LEU A 60 -10.16 -7.48 -21.20
N MET A 61 -10.69 -6.31 -20.83
CA MET A 61 -10.14 -5.00 -21.19
C MET A 61 -9.74 -4.25 -19.93
N GLY A 62 -8.57 -3.61 -19.97
CA GLY A 62 -8.04 -2.86 -18.84
C GLY A 62 -6.65 -2.27 -19.10
N HIS A 63 -5.91 -2.80 -20.07
CA HIS A 63 -4.59 -2.27 -20.44
C HIS A 63 -4.69 -1.08 -21.40
N LYS A 64 -3.81 -0.09 -21.20
CA LYS A 64 -3.71 1.11 -22.05
C LYS A 64 -2.99 0.81 -23.37
N TYR A 65 -2.02 -0.09 -23.33
CA TYR A 65 -1.24 -0.56 -24.47
C TYR A 65 -1.39 -2.07 -24.70
N GLY A 66 -0.66 -2.60 -25.69
CA GLY A 66 -0.75 -4.00 -26.08
C GLY A 66 -0.26 -4.95 -24.98
N VAL A 67 -0.95 -6.09 -24.85
CA VAL A 67 -0.59 -7.14 -23.89
C VAL A 67 0.63 -7.88 -24.41
N THR A 68 1.67 -7.97 -23.60
CA THR A 68 2.95 -8.62 -23.93
C THR A 68 2.94 -10.09 -23.51
N CYS A 69 2.45 -10.38 -22.31
CA CYS A 69 2.45 -11.72 -21.74
C CYS A 69 1.14 -12.02 -21.01
N VAL A 70 0.70 -13.27 -21.08
CA VAL A 70 -0.38 -13.81 -20.25
C VAL A 70 0.06 -15.12 -19.63
N LYS A 71 -0.16 -15.27 -18.32
CA LYS A 71 0.11 -16.50 -17.59
C LYS A 71 -1.02 -16.83 -16.62
N ILE A 72 -1.32 -18.10 -16.51
CA ILE A 72 -2.37 -18.63 -15.64
C ILE A 72 -1.72 -19.18 -14.37
N SER A 73 -2.40 -19.08 -13.23
CA SER A 73 -1.92 -19.67 -11.99
C SER A 73 -1.89 -21.22 -12.08
N PRO A 74 -0.97 -21.91 -11.39
CA PRO A 74 -0.89 -23.37 -11.36
C PRO A 74 -2.20 -24.10 -11.05
N GLN A 75 -3.10 -23.51 -10.25
CA GLN A 75 -4.42 -24.07 -9.95
C GLN A 75 -5.54 -23.58 -10.88
N SER A 76 -5.22 -22.76 -11.88
CA SER A 76 -6.16 -22.22 -12.88
C SER A 76 -7.31 -21.41 -12.27
N THR A 77 -7.01 -20.66 -11.22
CA THR A 77 -7.97 -19.76 -10.55
C THR A 77 -7.75 -18.31 -10.97
N MET A 78 -6.48 -17.91 -11.15
CA MET A 78 -6.07 -16.56 -11.48
C MET A 78 -5.40 -16.49 -12.85
N LEU A 79 -5.43 -15.31 -13.43
CA LEU A 79 -4.76 -14.96 -14.68
C LEU A 79 -3.99 -13.65 -14.48
N ALA A 80 -2.72 -13.62 -14.86
CA ALA A 80 -1.92 -12.42 -14.93
C ALA A 80 -1.76 -12.00 -16.40
N SER A 81 -1.94 -10.71 -16.68
CA SER A 81 -1.65 -10.10 -17.97
C SER A 81 -0.69 -8.93 -17.80
N ALA A 82 0.45 -8.98 -18.49
CA ALA A 82 1.45 -7.91 -18.52
C ALA A 82 1.33 -7.09 -19.80
N SER A 83 1.66 -5.80 -19.72
CA SER A 83 1.50 -4.86 -20.83
C SER A 83 2.64 -3.86 -20.92
N ILE A 84 2.77 -3.25 -22.10
CA ILE A 84 3.69 -2.15 -22.40
C ILE A 84 3.35 -0.89 -21.56
N ASP A 85 2.15 -0.80 -20.99
CA ASP A 85 1.74 0.30 -20.10
C ASP A 85 2.39 0.30 -18.71
N GLY A 86 3.28 -0.64 -18.44
CA GLY A 86 3.97 -0.76 -17.15
C GLY A 86 3.12 -1.36 -16.04
N THR A 87 1.96 -1.92 -16.40
CA THR A 87 1.07 -2.61 -15.46
C THR A 87 0.99 -4.10 -15.74
N THR A 88 0.82 -4.87 -14.68
CA THR A 88 0.40 -6.27 -14.72
C THR A 88 -0.95 -6.38 -14.01
N GLN A 89 -1.98 -6.83 -14.72
CA GLN A 89 -3.32 -6.97 -14.17
C GLN A 89 -3.57 -8.42 -13.78
N LEU A 90 -4.10 -8.61 -12.58
CA LEU A 90 -4.57 -9.89 -12.07
C LEU A 90 -6.07 -9.99 -12.28
N TRP A 91 -6.51 -11.12 -12.82
CA TRP A 91 -7.91 -11.41 -13.14
C TRP A 91 -8.35 -12.71 -12.50
N ASN A 92 -9.62 -12.78 -12.13
CA ASN A 92 -10.25 -14.03 -11.75
C ASN A 92 -10.67 -14.77 -13.01
N LEU A 93 -10.15 -15.97 -13.21
CA LEU A 93 -10.39 -16.72 -14.45
C LEU A 93 -11.81 -17.30 -14.52
N ARG A 94 -12.55 -17.36 -13.41
CA ARG A 94 -13.93 -17.87 -13.38
C ARG A 94 -14.95 -16.80 -13.78
N THR A 95 -14.80 -15.60 -13.22
CA THR A 95 -15.75 -14.49 -13.37
C THR A 95 -15.33 -13.48 -14.43
N GLY A 96 -14.03 -13.39 -14.73
CA GLY A 96 -13.47 -12.32 -15.54
C GLY A 96 -13.29 -10.99 -14.80
N SER A 97 -13.55 -10.94 -13.49
CA SER A 97 -13.35 -9.72 -12.72
C SER A 97 -11.86 -9.43 -12.54
N LYS A 98 -11.50 -8.14 -12.61
CA LYS A 98 -10.16 -7.67 -12.29
C LYS A 98 -9.98 -7.74 -10.77
N ILE A 99 -8.94 -8.45 -10.32
CA ILE A 99 -8.59 -8.61 -8.91
C ILE A 99 -7.72 -7.44 -8.45
N HIS A 100 -6.66 -7.12 -9.20
CA HIS A 100 -5.71 -6.10 -8.79
C HIS A 100 -4.85 -5.58 -9.96
N THR A 101 -4.30 -4.38 -9.84
CA THR A 101 -3.34 -3.78 -10.78
C THR A 101 -1.98 -3.65 -10.11
N LEU A 102 -1.01 -4.42 -10.55
CA LEU A 102 0.37 -4.32 -10.12
C LEU A 102 1.12 -3.35 -11.04
N VAL A 103 1.71 -2.30 -10.50
CA VAL A 103 2.43 -1.28 -11.28
C VAL A 103 3.93 -1.48 -11.10
N GLN A 104 4.65 -1.75 -12.18
CA GLN A 104 6.10 -1.93 -12.13
C GLN A 104 6.79 -0.66 -11.59
N THR A 105 7.84 -0.85 -10.78
CA THR A 105 8.62 0.27 -10.24
C THR A 105 9.19 1.12 -11.38
N GLY A 106 8.94 2.43 -11.33
CA GLY A 106 9.32 3.36 -12.41
C GLY A 106 8.37 3.44 -13.60
N GLY A 107 7.28 2.65 -13.65
CA GLY A 107 6.27 2.74 -14.70
C GLY A 107 6.69 2.25 -16.09
N GLU A 108 7.81 1.51 -16.17
CA GLU A 108 8.38 0.99 -17.42
C GLU A 108 7.64 -0.22 -17.97
N ALA A 109 7.73 -0.45 -19.28
CA ALA A 109 7.03 -1.52 -19.98
C ALA A 109 7.33 -2.92 -19.40
N VAL A 110 6.27 -3.67 -19.06
CA VAL A 110 6.39 -5.05 -18.57
C VAL A 110 6.39 -6.00 -19.76
N ARG A 111 7.45 -6.79 -19.91
CA ARG A 111 7.60 -7.76 -21.01
C ARG A 111 7.12 -9.14 -20.64
N VAL A 112 7.31 -9.55 -19.39
CA VAL A 112 6.99 -10.91 -18.93
C VAL A 112 6.45 -10.90 -17.50
N CYS A 113 5.47 -11.77 -17.26
CA CYS A 113 4.99 -12.12 -15.92
C CYS A 113 4.98 -13.65 -15.76
N ARG A 114 5.28 -14.18 -14.57
CA ARG A 114 5.28 -15.63 -14.28
C ARG A 114 4.87 -15.89 -12.82
N PHE A 115 3.88 -16.76 -12.62
CA PHE A 115 3.53 -17.28 -11.30
C PHE A 115 4.58 -18.28 -10.82
N ALA A 116 4.84 -18.28 -9.52
CA ALA A 116 5.52 -19.40 -8.88
C ALA A 116 4.60 -20.65 -8.87
N PRO A 117 5.16 -21.87 -8.98
CA PRO A 117 4.38 -23.12 -8.94
C PRO A 117 3.53 -23.33 -7.68
N ASP A 118 3.90 -22.69 -6.56
CA ASP A 118 3.17 -22.70 -5.29
C ASP A 118 2.06 -21.62 -5.21
N SER A 119 1.92 -20.79 -6.24
CA SER A 119 0.98 -19.67 -6.34
C SER A 119 1.12 -18.57 -5.27
N THR A 120 2.22 -18.54 -4.51
CA THR A 120 2.44 -17.52 -3.47
C THR A 120 3.00 -16.23 -4.07
N LEU A 121 3.85 -16.36 -5.09
CA LEU A 121 4.59 -15.26 -5.70
C LEU A 121 4.22 -15.06 -7.16
N LEU A 122 4.31 -13.80 -7.60
CA LEU A 122 4.32 -13.41 -9.01
C LEU A 122 5.58 -12.59 -9.28
N VAL A 123 6.28 -12.91 -10.37
CA VAL A 123 7.41 -12.10 -10.85
C VAL A 123 7.01 -11.38 -12.12
N THR A 124 7.35 -10.09 -12.21
CA THR A 124 7.25 -9.29 -13.42
C THR A 124 8.61 -8.71 -13.77
N ALA A 125 8.89 -8.56 -15.06
CA ALA A 125 10.14 -7.97 -15.53
C ALA A 125 9.93 -7.18 -16.82
N GLY A 126 10.77 -6.16 -17.02
CA GLY A 126 10.59 -5.15 -18.05
C GLY A 126 11.84 -4.76 -18.83
N ASP A 127 11.71 -3.67 -19.60
CA ASP A 127 12.74 -3.21 -20.55
C ASP A 127 13.97 -2.60 -19.90
N ASN A 128 13.81 -2.03 -18.71
CA ASN A 128 14.88 -1.42 -17.95
C ASN A 128 15.77 -2.44 -17.24
N GLY A 129 15.56 -3.76 -17.41
CA GLY A 129 16.33 -4.79 -16.71
C GLY A 129 15.89 -5.05 -15.26
N GLN A 130 14.84 -4.36 -14.79
CA GLN A 130 14.28 -4.55 -13.45
C GLN A 130 13.37 -5.77 -13.37
N ILE A 131 13.42 -6.39 -12.20
CA ILE A 131 12.59 -7.51 -11.81
C ILE A 131 11.86 -7.12 -10.53
N CYS A 132 10.53 -7.24 -10.57
CA CYS A 132 9.66 -6.99 -9.43
C CYS A 132 9.08 -8.31 -8.94
N LEU A 133 9.23 -8.58 -7.64
CA LEU A 133 8.66 -9.73 -6.96
C LEU A 133 7.46 -9.28 -6.14
N TRP A 134 6.32 -9.92 -6.37
CA TRP A 134 5.02 -9.58 -5.79
C TRP A 134 4.51 -10.71 -4.90
N ASP A 135 4.01 -10.34 -3.73
CA ASP A 135 3.23 -11.24 -2.88
C ASP A 135 1.77 -11.24 -3.38
N LEU A 136 1.26 -12.39 -3.78
CA LEU A 136 -0.13 -12.51 -4.23
C LEU A 136 -1.13 -12.54 -3.08
N ILE A 137 -0.70 -12.93 -1.87
CA ILE A 137 -1.54 -12.98 -0.67
C ILE A 137 -1.77 -11.56 -0.16
N ARG A 138 -0.68 -10.78 -0.02
CA ARG A 138 -0.73 -9.40 0.49
C ARG A 138 -0.94 -8.34 -0.59
N ARG A 139 -0.86 -8.73 -1.87
CA ARG A 139 -0.97 -7.84 -3.05
C ARG A 139 0.02 -6.67 -3.01
N ASN A 140 1.21 -6.88 -2.47
CA ASN A 140 2.23 -5.84 -2.38
C ASN A 140 3.52 -6.26 -3.10
N LEU A 141 4.31 -5.25 -3.46
CA LEU A 141 5.68 -5.48 -3.92
C LEU A 141 6.51 -5.92 -2.72
N ILE A 142 7.17 -7.08 -2.84
CA ILE A 142 8.15 -7.54 -1.86
C ILE A 142 9.48 -6.85 -2.15
N ARG A 143 9.93 -6.90 -3.42
CA ARG A 143 11.25 -6.39 -3.82
C ARG A 143 11.27 -5.99 -5.29
N SER A 144 12.00 -4.92 -5.59
CA SER A 144 12.45 -4.56 -6.93
C SER A 144 13.97 -4.70 -7.03
N LEU A 145 14.47 -5.40 -8.04
CA LEU A 145 15.91 -5.63 -8.25
C LEU A 145 16.29 -5.21 -9.68
N GLN A 146 17.35 -4.42 -9.82
CA GLN A 146 18.04 -4.21 -11.09
C GLN A 146 18.89 -5.47 -11.40
N ALA A 147 18.28 -6.45 -12.08
CA ALA A 147 18.93 -7.73 -12.31
C ALA A 147 19.88 -7.72 -13.51
N HIS A 148 19.51 -7.01 -14.57
CA HIS A 148 20.23 -7.00 -15.85
C HIS A 148 20.43 -5.57 -16.36
N GLU A 149 21.43 -5.35 -17.21
CA GLU A 149 21.61 -4.07 -17.92
C GLU A 149 20.69 -3.98 -19.17
N GLY A 150 20.34 -5.13 -19.75
CA GLY A 150 19.42 -5.23 -20.88
C GLY A 150 18.00 -5.60 -20.45
N SER A 151 17.05 -5.47 -21.40
CA SER A 151 15.65 -5.85 -21.22
C SER A 151 15.51 -7.32 -20.85
N VAL A 152 14.71 -7.62 -19.82
CA VAL A 152 14.43 -8.99 -19.38
C VAL A 152 13.31 -9.56 -20.23
N GLN A 153 13.64 -10.55 -21.06
CA GLN A 153 12.69 -11.13 -22.01
C GLN A 153 11.92 -12.33 -21.44
N SER A 154 12.56 -13.11 -20.56
CA SER A 154 11.91 -14.28 -19.98
C SER A 154 12.38 -14.57 -18.56
N VAL A 155 11.42 -15.06 -17.78
CA VAL A 155 11.56 -15.44 -16.37
C VAL A 155 10.88 -16.78 -16.16
N THR A 156 11.52 -17.69 -15.44
CA THR A 156 10.94 -18.99 -15.09
C THR A 156 11.36 -19.45 -13.69
N PHE A 157 10.42 -20.04 -12.97
CA PHE A 157 10.67 -20.71 -11.70
C PHE A 157 11.05 -22.17 -11.90
N SER A 158 11.85 -22.71 -10.98
CA SER A 158 12.02 -24.16 -10.83
C SER A 158 10.70 -24.80 -10.38
N PRO A 159 10.47 -26.10 -10.65
CA PRO A 159 9.24 -26.80 -10.29
C PRO A 159 8.90 -26.80 -8.80
N ASP A 160 9.93 -26.67 -7.95
CA ASP A 160 9.81 -26.61 -6.49
C ASP A 160 9.74 -25.17 -5.94
N SER A 161 9.58 -24.16 -6.80
CA SER A 161 9.52 -22.73 -6.46
C SER A 161 10.75 -22.14 -5.77
N ASN A 162 11.81 -22.92 -5.52
CA ASN A 162 12.99 -22.49 -4.77
C ASN A 162 13.94 -21.61 -5.57
N TRP A 163 13.94 -21.75 -6.90
CA TRP A 163 14.87 -21.06 -7.78
C TRP A 163 14.14 -20.26 -8.85
N LEU A 164 14.66 -19.08 -9.13
CA LEU A 164 14.20 -18.18 -10.18
C LEU A 164 15.32 -17.99 -11.21
N LEU A 165 15.04 -18.29 -12.47
CA LEU A 165 15.93 -17.98 -13.57
C LEU A 165 15.39 -16.82 -14.38
N THR A 166 16.28 -15.91 -14.74
CA THR A 166 15.99 -14.69 -15.50
C THR A 166 16.93 -14.61 -16.69
N SER A 167 16.46 -14.02 -17.78
CA SER A 167 17.18 -13.95 -19.05
C SER A 167 17.01 -12.59 -19.71
N CYS A 168 18.05 -12.10 -20.38
CA CYS A 168 18.04 -10.78 -21.01
C CYS A 168 18.39 -10.78 -22.50
N THR A 169 18.13 -9.65 -23.15
CA THR A 169 18.47 -9.39 -24.55
C THR A 169 19.96 -9.41 -24.85
N LEU A 170 20.82 -9.33 -23.84
CA LEU A 170 22.28 -9.40 -23.98
C LEU A 170 22.82 -10.84 -23.89
N GLY A 171 21.94 -11.84 -23.74
CA GLY A 171 22.35 -13.24 -23.75
C GLY A 171 22.74 -13.80 -22.38
N VAL A 172 22.54 -13.01 -21.32
CA VAL A 172 22.91 -13.40 -19.95
C VAL A 172 21.77 -14.13 -19.25
N LEU A 173 22.07 -15.28 -18.64
CA LEU A 173 21.20 -15.99 -17.72
C LEU A 173 21.66 -15.76 -16.28
N LYS A 174 20.74 -15.48 -15.37
CA LYS A 174 21.02 -15.37 -13.92
C LYS A 174 20.05 -16.23 -13.12
N LEU A 175 20.60 -17.01 -12.19
CA LEU A 175 19.86 -17.86 -11.25
C LEU A 175 19.87 -17.24 -9.85
N PHE A 176 18.68 -17.09 -9.28
CA PHE A 176 18.43 -16.53 -7.96
C PHE A 176 17.71 -17.53 -7.07
N SER A 177 17.92 -17.43 -5.75
CA SER A 177 17.11 -18.13 -4.75
C SER A 177 15.82 -17.34 -4.48
N SER A 178 14.66 -17.98 -4.63
CA SER A 178 13.38 -17.35 -4.32
C SER A 178 13.29 -16.94 -2.85
N PHE A 179 13.86 -17.73 -1.93
CA PHE A 179 13.81 -17.45 -0.50
C PHE A 179 14.61 -16.19 -0.12
N GLU A 180 15.82 -16.03 -0.65
CA GLU A 180 16.67 -14.84 -0.38
C GLU A 180 16.09 -13.56 -1.01
N MET A 181 15.36 -13.70 -2.11
CA MET A 181 14.63 -12.58 -2.70
C MET A 181 13.44 -12.13 -1.84
N VAL A 182 12.83 -13.04 -1.07
CA VAL A 182 11.72 -12.73 -0.15
C VAL A 182 12.23 -12.21 1.20
N ASP A 183 13.32 -12.78 1.73
CA ASP A 183 13.84 -12.41 3.04
C ASP A 183 14.40 -10.97 3.03
N THR A 184 13.67 -10.08 3.71
CA THR A 184 13.98 -8.64 3.81
C THR A 184 14.52 -8.29 5.21
N SER A 185 14.81 -9.30 6.05
CA SER A 185 15.13 -9.10 7.47
C SER A 185 16.58 -8.69 7.77
N GLY A 186 17.43 -8.54 6.75
CA GLY A 186 18.83 -8.11 6.89
C GLY A 186 19.12 -6.75 6.29
N SER A 187 19.08 -5.69 7.13
CA SER A 187 19.77 -4.40 6.97
C SER A 187 19.19 -3.31 6.01
N GLN A 188 19.14 -2.09 6.55
CA GLN A 188 18.51 -0.86 6.03
C GLN A 188 19.32 -0.12 4.94
N SER A 189 20.01 -0.81 4.04
CA SER A 189 20.72 -0.14 2.93
C SER A 189 20.10 -0.52 1.59
N LEU A 190 19.63 0.48 0.83
CA LEU A 190 18.99 0.37 -0.49
C LEU A 190 19.85 -0.32 -1.58
N ASP A 191 21.12 -0.65 -1.30
CA ASP A 191 22.10 -1.09 -2.30
C ASP A 191 22.65 -2.52 -2.12
N GLN A 192 22.05 -3.37 -1.28
CA GLN A 192 22.58 -4.74 -1.14
C GLN A 192 22.13 -5.67 -2.28
N SER A 193 23.11 -6.06 -3.09
CA SER A 193 23.05 -7.04 -4.18
C SER A 193 22.51 -8.38 -3.68
N VAL A 194 21.36 -8.82 -4.20
CA VAL A 194 20.91 -10.22 -4.05
C VAL A 194 21.99 -11.14 -4.63
N ASN A 195 22.34 -12.21 -3.91
CA ASN A 195 23.33 -13.15 -4.41
C ASN A 195 22.84 -13.84 -5.68
N ILE A 196 23.68 -13.77 -6.72
CA ILE A 196 23.48 -14.51 -7.95
C ILE A 196 24.24 -15.83 -7.81
N PHE A 197 23.52 -16.95 -7.80
CA PHE A 197 24.11 -18.26 -7.54
C PHE A 197 24.80 -18.88 -8.75
N ALA A 198 24.30 -18.57 -9.94
CA ALA A 198 24.92 -18.97 -11.20
C ALA A 198 24.62 -17.93 -12.28
N THR A 199 25.63 -17.64 -13.10
CA THR A 199 25.49 -16.84 -14.32
C THR A 199 25.98 -17.64 -15.52
N VAL A 200 25.33 -17.42 -16.66
CA VAL A 200 25.85 -17.84 -17.97
C VAL A 200 25.84 -16.63 -18.86
N ASP A 201 27.02 -16.21 -19.26
CA ASP A 201 27.20 -15.16 -20.27
C ASP A 201 27.19 -15.81 -21.66
N ASP A 202 26.72 -15.07 -22.67
CA ASP A 202 26.62 -15.53 -24.06
C ASP A 202 25.86 -16.86 -24.24
N ALA A 203 24.74 -17.03 -23.53
CA ALA A 203 23.92 -18.23 -23.66
C ALA A 203 23.38 -18.41 -25.09
N HIS A 204 23.07 -17.32 -25.81
CA HIS A 204 22.66 -17.30 -27.21
C HIS A 204 23.24 -16.07 -27.93
N ASP A 205 23.63 -16.26 -29.19
CA ASP A 205 24.13 -15.16 -30.01
C ASP A 205 22.99 -14.15 -30.24
N LEU A 206 23.21 -12.88 -29.87
CA LEU A 206 22.21 -11.79 -29.94
C LEU A 206 21.05 -11.87 -28.93
N GLY A 207 21.17 -12.67 -27.87
CA GLY A 207 20.27 -12.59 -26.72
C GLY A 207 19.32 -13.77 -26.57
N VAL A 208 18.84 -13.96 -25.34
CA VAL A 208 17.85 -14.98 -24.99
C VAL A 208 16.46 -14.35 -25.02
N VAL A 209 15.52 -15.00 -25.72
CA VAL A 209 14.15 -14.53 -25.88
C VAL A 209 13.20 -15.28 -24.94
N CYS A 210 13.37 -16.60 -24.80
CA CYS A 210 12.51 -17.40 -23.94
C CYS A 210 13.28 -18.49 -23.20
N CYS A 211 12.85 -18.79 -21.97
CA CYS A 211 13.36 -19.87 -21.15
C CYS A 211 12.21 -20.60 -20.42
N ASP A 212 12.41 -21.88 -20.12
CA ASP A 212 11.44 -22.70 -19.40
C ASP A 212 12.13 -23.85 -18.66
N PHE A 213 11.74 -24.10 -17.41
CA PHE A 213 12.16 -25.30 -16.68
C PHE A 213 11.25 -26.48 -16.99
N SER A 214 11.83 -27.67 -17.04
CA SER A 214 11.09 -28.93 -17.08
C SER A 214 10.37 -29.16 -15.76
N SER A 215 9.19 -29.77 -15.80
CA SER A 215 8.43 -30.15 -14.61
C SER A 215 9.09 -31.26 -13.77
N TYR A 216 10.15 -31.90 -14.29
CA TYR A 216 10.86 -32.98 -13.61
C TYR A 216 12.14 -32.50 -12.93
N GLN A 217 12.37 -32.98 -11.71
CA GLN A 217 13.61 -32.78 -10.96
C GLN A 217 14.18 -34.13 -10.53
N VAL A 218 15.50 -34.28 -10.62
CA VAL A 218 16.21 -35.47 -10.12
C VAL A 218 16.95 -35.08 -8.85
N ILE A 219 16.61 -35.75 -7.75
CA ILE A 219 17.27 -35.56 -6.45
C ILE A 219 18.18 -36.76 -6.17
N THR A 220 19.48 -36.52 -6.04
CA THR A 220 20.48 -37.53 -5.68
C THR A 220 20.98 -37.31 -4.25
N ASN A 221 20.73 -38.29 -3.38
CA ASN A 221 21.10 -38.23 -1.96
C ASN A 221 22.31 -39.12 -1.65
N GLN A 222 23.52 -38.68 -2.02
CA GLN A 222 24.75 -39.42 -1.71
C GLN A 222 25.45 -38.89 -0.44
N ARG A 223 25.80 -37.60 -0.41
CA ARG A 223 26.46 -36.93 0.75
C ARG A 223 25.87 -35.55 1.03
N ALA A 224 25.69 -34.73 -0.01
CA ALA A 224 24.86 -33.52 -0.04
C ALA A 224 23.52 -33.84 -0.75
N ILE A 225 22.50 -33.00 -0.57
CA ILE A 225 21.27 -33.05 -1.36
C ILE A 225 21.58 -32.37 -2.69
N GLU A 226 21.75 -33.16 -3.74
CA GLU A 226 21.96 -32.63 -5.09
C GLU A 226 20.61 -32.65 -5.82
N LYS A 227 20.15 -31.48 -6.24
CA LYS A 227 18.96 -31.31 -7.09
C LYS A 227 19.43 -30.95 -8.49
N SER A 228 18.92 -31.66 -9.48
CA SER A 228 19.19 -31.37 -10.89
C SER A 228 17.89 -31.12 -11.64
N TYR A 229 17.90 -30.04 -12.41
CA TYR A 229 16.78 -29.53 -13.19
C TYR A 229 17.19 -29.42 -14.66
N GLN A 230 16.25 -29.65 -15.56
CA GLN A 230 16.44 -29.40 -16.99
C GLN A 230 15.85 -28.04 -17.35
N LEU A 231 16.62 -27.24 -18.07
CA LEU A 231 16.25 -25.91 -18.53
C LEU A 231 16.39 -25.86 -20.05
N VAL A 232 15.43 -25.28 -20.74
CA VAL A 232 15.54 -25.01 -22.17
C VAL A 232 15.52 -23.50 -22.42
N THR A 233 16.32 -23.06 -23.37
CA THR A 233 16.36 -21.65 -23.81
C THR A 233 16.34 -21.56 -25.33
N CYS A 234 15.79 -20.46 -25.82
CA CYS A 234 15.88 -20.06 -27.21
C CYS A 234 16.17 -18.56 -27.31
N GLY A 235 16.81 -18.15 -28.41
CA GLY A 235 17.28 -16.79 -28.58
C GLY A 235 17.02 -16.23 -29.98
N ASN A 236 17.70 -15.13 -30.25
CA ASN A 236 17.74 -14.52 -31.58
C ASN A 236 18.65 -15.29 -32.56
N ASP A 237 19.37 -16.30 -32.08
CA ASP A 237 19.98 -17.33 -32.91
C ASP A 237 18.93 -18.34 -33.41
N HIS A 238 19.34 -19.29 -34.24
CA HIS A 238 18.46 -20.32 -34.80
C HIS A 238 18.45 -21.62 -33.97
N ASP A 239 19.05 -21.59 -32.77
CA ASP A 239 19.33 -22.77 -31.96
C ASP A 239 18.43 -22.82 -30.73
N VAL A 240 17.98 -24.02 -30.38
CA VAL A 240 17.36 -24.29 -29.08
C VAL A 240 18.38 -25.02 -28.23
N LYS A 241 18.65 -24.54 -27.01
CA LYS A 241 19.68 -25.09 -26.13
C LYS A 241 19.04 -25.71 -24.89
N LEU A 242 19.45 -26.93 -24.57
CA LEU A 242 19.08 -27.65 -23.36
C LEU A 242 20.24 -27.58 -22.37
N TRP A 243 19.94 -27.24 -21.12
CA TRP A 243 20.88 -27.04 -20.04
C TRP A 243 20.51 -27.89 -18.84
N ASP A 244 21.52 -28.41 -18.16
CA ASP A 244 21.40 -29.06 -16.87
C ASP A 244 21.78 -28.05 -15.77
N VAL A 245 20.82 -27.71 -14.92
CA VAL A 245 21.00 -26.85 -13.75
C VAL A 245 21.15 -27.73 -12.53
N LYS A 246 22.32 -27.70 -11.90
CA LYS A 246 22.62 -28.51 -10.71
C LYS A 246 22.83 -27.62 -9.51
N VAL A 247 22.11 -27.92 -8.44
CA VAL A 247 22.18 -27.24 -7.14
C VAL A 247 22.58 -28.27 -6.10
N VAL A 248 23.67 -28.01 -5.39
CA VAL A 248 24.17 -28.87 -4.31
C VAL A 248 23.97 -28.16 -2.98
N GLU A 249 23.09 -28.71 -2.15
CA GLU A 249 22.78 -28.23 -0.79
C GLU A 249 23.43 -29.16 0.24
N GLY A 250 24.25 -28.61 1.13
CA GLY A 250 24.82 -29.39 2.22
C GLY A 250 23.76 -29.77 3.26
N LYS A 251 23.87 -30.97 3.84
CA LYS A 251 22.92 -31.45 4.88
C LYS A 251 23.00 -30.67 6.21
N THR A 252 23.99 -29.80 6.37
CA THR A 252 24.15 -28.88 7.50
C THR A 252 24.26 -27.45 6.97
N GLN A 253 23.71 -26.46 7.69
CA GLN A 253 23.73 -25.03 7.34
C GLN A 253 25.14 -24.40 7.15
N ILE A 254 26.20 -25.20 7.30
CA ILE A 254 27.61 -24.77 7.28
C ILE A 254 28.24 -24.94 5.89
N GLN A 255 27.64 -25.74 4.99
CA GLN A 255 28.18 -25.94 3.63
C GLN A 255 27.51 -24.98 2.63
N PRO A 256 28.29 -24.27 1.79
CA PRO A 256 27.75 -23.30 0.84
C PRO A 256 26.92 -24.00 -0.26
N ILE A 257 25.76 -23.43 -0.57
CA ILE A 257 24.94 -23.86 -1.70
C ILE A 257 25.70 -23.54 -2.98
N THR A 258 26.02 -24.54 -3.78
CA THR A 258 26.69 -24.35 -5.07
C THR A 258 25.71 -24.63 -6.19
N ALA A 259 25.48 -23.67 -7.07
CA ALA A 259 24.67 -23.84 -8.28
C ALA A 259 25.54 -23.75 -9.53
N SER A 260 25.21 -24.55 -10.56
CA SER A 260 25.88 -24.49 -11.86
C SER A 260 24.89 -24.75 -12.98
N ILE A 261 25.07 -24.06 -14.11
CA ILE A 261 24.27 -24.22 -15.32
C ILE A 261 25.22 -24.72 -16.41
N THR A 262 24.95 -25.90 -16.96
CA THR A 262 25.82 -26.55 -17.94
C THR A 262 25.06 -26.91 -19.21
N LEU A 263 25.65 -26.64 -20.39
CA LEU A 263 25.01 -26.97 -21.66
C LEU A 263 25.02 -28.49 -21.88
N SER A 264 23.84 -29.04 -22.14
CA SER A 264 23.61 -30.47 -22.35
C SER A 264 23.51 -30.81 -23.84
N LYS A 265 22.63 -30.12 -24.57
CA LYS A 265 22.37 -30.36 -26.01
C LYS A 265 21.98 -29.09 -26.76
N ILE A 266 22.17 -29.12 -28.08
CA ILE A 266 21.74 -28.09 -29.02
C ILE A 266 20.83 -28.74 -30.07
N PHE A 267 19.66 -28.16 -30.31
CA PHE A 267 18.73 -28.58 -31.35
C PHE A 267 18.72 -27.55 -32.48
N GLN A 268 19.03 -28.01 -33.70
CA GLN A 268 19.19 -27.15 -34.87
C GLN A 268 18.23 -27.56 -35.96
N ARG A 269 17.33 -26.65 -36.34
CA ARG A 269 16.44 -26.83 -37.50
C ARG A 269 15.79 -25.52 -37.94
N HIS A 270 15.56 -24.59 -37.02
CA HIS A 270 15.03 -23.29 -37.37
C HIS A 270 16.01 -22.58 -38.32
N SER A 271 15.45 -21.73 -39.18
CA SER A 271 16.21 -20.97 -40.18
C SER A 271 16.31 -19.48 -39.85
N SER A 272 15.75 -19.08 -38.73
CA SER A 272 15.68 -17.70 -38.23
C SER A 272 15.58 -17.71 -36.71
N ALA A 273 15.55 -16.52 -36.12
CA ALA A 273 15.38 -16.28 -34.68
C ALA A 273 14.15 -16.98 -34.11
N LEU A 274 14.26 -17.45 -32.86
CA LEU A 274 13.17 -18.06 -32.12
C LEU A 274 12.45 -17.02 -31.25
N THR A 275 11.16 -17.27 -30.99
CA THR A 275 10.33 -16.38 -30.16
C THR A 275 9.89 -17.01 -28.85
N CYS A 276 9.69 -18.34 -28.82
CA CYS A 276 9.20 -19.03 -27.64
C CYS A 276 9.65 -20.49 -27.64
N VAL A 277 9.94 -21.00 -26.44
CA VAL A 277 10.23 -22.41 -26.18
C VAL A 277 9.53 -22.85 -24.90
N LYS A 278 8.96 -24.06 -24.90
CA LYS A 278 8.27 -24.64 -23.74
C LYS A 278 8.47 -26.14 -23.62
N PHE A 279 8.53 -26.61 -22.38
CA PHE A 279 8.44 -28.04 -22.09
C PHE A 279 6.99 -28.52 -22.12
N SER A 280 6.79 -29.77 -22.52
CA SER A 280 5.55 -30.48 -22.23
C SER A 280 5.40 -30.73 -20.73
N SER A 281 4.18 -30.92 -20.25
CA SER A 281 3.89 -31.16 -18.82
C SER A 281 4.58 -32.41 -18.24
N ASN A 282 4.93 -33.37 -19.08
CA ASN A 282 5.68 -34.57 -18.71
C ASN A 282 7.21 -34.42 -18.90
N GLY A 283 7.70 -33.28 -19.41
CA GLY A 283 9.11 -33.01 -19.69
C GLY A 283 9.71 -33.81 -20.87
N ALA A 284 8.96 -34.73 -21.48
CA ALA A 284 9.46 -35.61 -22.53
C ALA A 284 9.64 -34.91 -23.88
N TYR A 285 8.93 -33.79 -24.10
CA TYR A 285 8.95 -33.04 -25.34
C TYR A 285 9.23 -31.56 -25.11
N ILE A 286 9.82 -30.93 -26.12
CA ILE A 286 10.06 -29.49 -26.20
C ILE A 286 9.35 -28.98 -27.44
N VAL A 287 8.64 -27.85 -27.33
CA VAL A 287 8.16 -27.10 -28.49
C VAL A 287 8.96 -25.82 -28.64
N SER A 288 9.37 -25.51 -29.87
CA SER A 288 10.01 -24.25 -30.23
C SER A 288 9.25 -23.57 -31.35
N SER A 289 9.18 -22.23 -31.32
CA SER A 289 8.53 -21.41 -32.34
C SER A 289 9.42 -20.26 -32.76
N GLY A 290 9.30 -19.80 -34.02
CA GLY A 290 10.22 -18.82 -34.56
C GLY A 290 9.73 -17.98 -35.72
N LEU A 291 10.62 -17.08 -36.16
CA LEU A 291 10.40 -16.11 -37.23
C LEU A 291 10.24 -16.75 -38.61
N ASP A 292 10.65 -18.01 -38.74
CA ASP A 292 10.51 -18.84 -39.92
C ASP A 292 9.11 -19.46 -40.09
N LYS A 293 8.13 -18.99 -39.30
CA LYS A 293 6.68 -19.28 -39.42
C LYS A 293 6.30 -20.71 -39.04
N ILE A 294 7.20 -21.43 -38.39
CA ILE A 294 6.99 -22.82 -38.01
C ILE A 294 7.11 -22.99 -36.50
N ALA A 295 6.45 -24.01 -36.00
CA ALA A 295 6.73 -24.57 -34.69
C ALA A 295 7.27 -25.99 -34.84
N VAL A 296 8.20 -26.38 -33.99
CA VAL A 296 8.88 -27.68 -34.05
C VAL A 296 8.75 -28.36 -32.70
N ILE A 297 8.35 -29.63 -32.72
CA ILE A 297 8.28 -30.47 -31.54
C ILE A 297 9.49 -31.42 -31.55
N TRP A 298 10.20 -31.45 -30.44
CA TRP A 298 11.42 -32.22 -30.24
C TRP A 298 11.21 -33.21 -29.10
N ASP A 299 11.80 -34.39 -29.22
CA ASP A 299 11.99 -35.30 -28.10
C ASP A 299 13.17 -34.81 -27.24
N THR A 300 12.93 -34.53 -25.95
CA THR A 300 13.93 -34.00 -25.01
C THR A 300 15.12 -34.95 -24.87
N ASN A 301 14.88 -36.26 -24.84
CA ASN A 301 15.89 -37.27 -24.56
C ASN A 301 16.70 -37.61 -25.80
N THR A 302 16.07 -37.76 -26.96
CA THR A 302 16.80 -38.12 -28.19
C THR A 302 17.27 -36.91 -28.99
N GLY A 303 16.64 -35.76 -28.80
CA GLY A 303 16.85 -34.54 -29.60
C GLY A 303 16.37 -34.65 -31.04
N LYS A 304 15.58 -35.68 -31.36
CA LYS A 304 15.00 -35.85 -32.68
C LYS A 304 13.76 -34.98 -32.83
N ILE A 305 13.54 -34.51 -34.05
CA ILE A 305 12.33 -33.80 -34.43
C ILE A 305 11.20 -34.83 -34.52
N VAL A 306 10.15 -34.60 -33.74
CA VAL A 306 8.92 -35.42 -33.72
C VAL A 306 7.95 -34.90 -34.78
N SER A 307 7.69 -33.58 -34.78
CA SER A 307 6.74 -32.96 -35.71
C SER A 307 7.15 -31.54 -36.08
N VAL A 308 6.71 -31.08 -37.26
CA VAL A 308 6.93 -29.74 -37.78
C VAL A 308 5.61 -29.13 -38.25
N LEU A 309 5.19 -28.06 -37.58
CA LEU A 309 3.91 -27.38 -37.77
C LEU A 309 4.10 -26.17 -38.71
N ARG A 310 3.36 -26.09 -39.83
CA ARG A 310 3.63 -25.13 -40.92
C ARG A 310 2.44 -24.27 -41.40
N ASP A 311 1.36 -24.17 -40.64
CA ASP A 311 0.13 -23.54 -41.14
C ASP A 311 0.02 -22.02 -40.95
N HIS A 312 0.88 -21.41 -40.12
CA HIS A 312 0.87 -19.98 -39.91
C HIS A 312 1.40 -19.19 -41.13
N LYS A 313 0.78 -18.04 -41.42
CA LYS A 313 1.13 -17.19 -42.58
C LYS A 313 2.29 -16.23 -42.29
N ARG A 314 2.44 -15.87 -41.01
CA ARG A 314 3.50 -15.02 -40.47
C ARG A 314 4.25 -15.77 -39.36
N TYR A 315 5.24 -15.10 -38.75
CA TYR A 315 6.00 -15.70 -37.68
C TYR A 315 5.11 -16.11 -36.50
N VAL A 316 5.46 -17.23 -35.88
CA VAL A 316 4.79 -17.73 -34.68
C VAL A 316 5.45 -17.02 -33.51
N ALA A 317 4.67 -16.33 -32.68
CA ALA A 317 5.19 -15.53 -31.59
C ALA A 317 5.25 -16.31 -30.27
N CYS A 318 4.29 -17.19 -30.02
CA CYS A 318 4.17 -17.93 -28.77
C CYS A 318 3.61 -19.33 -28.96
N CYS A 319 3.91 -20.22 -28.02
CA CYS A 319 3.42 -21.58 -27.98
C CYS A 319 3.20 -22.04 -26.52
N ALA A 320 2.21 -22.89 -26.29
CA ALA A 320 1.92 -23.48 -24.99
C ALA A 320 1.30 -24.88 -25.13
N PHE A 321 1.75 -25.82 -24.29
CA PHE A 321 1.12 -27.14 -24.17
C PHE A 321 -0.06 -27.09 -23.21
N SER A 322 -1.06 -27.94 -23.43
CA SER A 322 -2.06 -28.26 -22.41
C SER A 322 -1.44 -29.04 -21.25
N ARG A 323 -2.16 -29.10 -20.13
CA ARG A 323 -1.65 -29.73 -18.90
C ARG A 323 -1.51 -31.25 -19.06
N ASP A 324 -2.35 -31.88 -19.86
CA ASP A 324 -2.23 -33.28 -20.23
C ASP A 324 -1.16 -33.55 -21.32
N GLY A 325 -0.64 -32.51 -21.98
CA GLY A 325 0.32 -32.60 -23.06
C GLY A 325 -0.24 -33.09 -24.41
N ASN A 326 -1.56 -33.25 -24.52
CA ASN A 326 -2.22 -33.75 -25.73
C ASN A 326 -2.54 -32.65 -26.75
N LEU A 327 -2.63 -31.41 -26.30
CA LEU A 327 -2.89 -30.24 -27.13
C LEU A 327 -1.71 -29.29 -27.10
N LEU A 328 -1.53 -28.58 -28.21
CA LEU A 328 -0.61 -27.46 -28.33
C LEU A 328 -1.35 -26.27 -28.92
N ALA A 329 -1.13 -25.08 -28.38
CA ALA A 329 -1.61 -23.84 -28.98
C ALA A 329 -0.42 -23.03 -29.49
N THR A 330 -0.55 -22.47 -30.70
CA THR A 330 0.42 -21.56 -31.30
C THR A 330 -0.25 -20.24 -31.66
N GLY A 331 0.30 -19.11 -31.20
CA GLY A 331 -0.15 -17.77 -31.53
C GLY A 331 0.80 -17.07 -32.49
N SER A 332 0.27 -16.34 -33.47
CA SER A 332 1.07 -15.71 -34.51
C SER A 332 0.73 -14.23 -34.74
N ASN A 333 1.67 -13.52 -35.35
CA ASN A 333 1.47 -12.18 -35.92
C ASN A 333 0.43 -12.19 -37.08
N ASP A 334 0.06 -13.35 -37.63
CA ASP A 334 -1.07 -13.43 -38.57
C ASP A 334 -2.45 -13.23 -37.90
N ARG A 335 -2.47 -12.90 -36.60
CA ARG A 335 -3.65 -12.63 -35.76
C ARG A 335 -4.49 -13.87 -35.47
N SER A 336 -3.95 -15.05 -35.76
CA SER A 336 -4.59 -16.33 -35.49
C SER A 336 -3.91 -17.09 -34.35
N VAL A 337 -4.71 -17.90 -33.68
CA VAL A 337 -4.27 -18.94 -32.75
C VAL A 337 -4.69 -20.28 -33.33
N ILE A 338 -3.74 -21.19 -33.52
CA ILE A 338 -4.02 -22.54 -33.99
C ILE A 338 -3.87 -23.49 -32.81
N VAL A 339 -4.89 -24.32 -32.59
CA VAL A 339 -4.84 -25.42 -31.63
C VAL A 339 -4.59 -26.72 -32.40
N TRP A 340 -3.58 -27.46 -31.96
CA TRP A 340 -3.10 -28.70 -32.55
C TRP A 340 -3.43 -29.88 -31.64
N ASP A 341 -3.90 -30.96 -32.25
CA ASP A 341 -3.99 -32.28 -31.64
C ASP A 341 -2.64 -33.01 -31.81
N LEU A 342 -2.09 -33.52 -30.71
CA LEU A 342 -0.84 -34.28 -30.67
C LEU A 342 -1.06 -35.79 -30.50
N THR A 343 -2.32 -36.24 -30.43
CA THR A 343 -2.70 -37.64 -30.19
C THR A 343 -2.91 -38.46 -31.46
N GLY A 344 -2.51 -37.93 -32.63
CA GLY A 344 -2.59 -38.66 -33.90
C GLY A 344 -3.99 -38.71 -34.51
N ASN A 345 -4.73 -37.60 -34.42
CA ASN A 345 -6.09 -37.44 -34.98
C ASN A 345 -7.20 -38.15 -34.17
N ASN A 346 -6.93 -38.44 -32.89
CA ASN A 346 -7.93 -39.03 -31.98
C ASN A 346 -8.84 -37.97 -31.35
N LEU A 347 -8.46 -36.68 -31.38
CA LEU A 347 -9.31 -35.60 -30.91
C LEU A 347 -10.03 -34.93 -32.09
N THR A 348 -11.35 -34.77 -31.96
CA THR A 348 -12.20 -34.02 -32.87
C THR A 348 -12.96 -32.95 -32.08
N LEU A 349 -13.64 -32.01 -32.76
CA LEU A 349 -14.46 -31.00 -32.09
C LEU A 349 -15.58 -31.62 -31.22
N ASP A 350 -16.04 -32.82 -31.56
CA ASP A 350 -17.04 -33.59 -30.80
C ASP A 350 -16.46 -34.33 -29.58
N SER A 351 -15.13 -34.33 -29.40
CA SER A 351 -14.48 -34.99 -28.28
C SER A 351 -14.72 -34.22 -26.97
N LYS A 352 -15.05 -34.95 -25.90
CA LYS A 352 -15.20 -34.37 -24.56
C LYS A 352 -13.84 -34.29 -23.87
N LEU A 353 -13.28 -33.09 -23.76
CA LEU A 353 -12.12 -32.85 -22.91
C LEU A 353 -12.53 -32.99 -21.43
N LEU A 354 -11.83 -33.84 -20.70
CA LEU A 354 -12.09 -34.05 -19.28
C LEU A 354 -11.48 -32.91 -18.48
N ARG A 355 -12.32 -32.21 -17.70
CA ARG A 355 -11.85 -31.27 -16.69
C ARG A 355 -11.21 -32.07 -15.54
N ARG A 356 -9.92 -32.37 -15.62
CA ARG A 356 -9.17 -32.89 -14.47
C ARG A 356 -8.91 -31.74 -13.49
N THR A 357 -9.84 -31.49 -12.59
CA THR A 357 -9.56 -30.78 -11.35
C THR A 357 -8.75 -31.70 -10.44
N ALA A 358 -7.44 -31.44 -10.39
CA ALA A 358 -6.45 -32.01 -9.48
C ALA A 358 -6.11 -33.52 -9.58
N ALA A 359 -4.84 -33.78 -9.21
CA ALA A 359 -4.14 -35.04 -8.97
C ALA A 359 -3.63 -35.87 -10.17
N LEU A 360 -2.30 -35.81 -10.40
CA LEU A 360 -1.37 -36.94 -10.19
C LEU A 360 0.08 -36.52 -10.54
N ILE A 361 0.79 -35.96 -9.56
CA ILE A 361 2.24 -36.14 -9.41
C ILE A 361 2.44 -36.78 -8.02
N HIS A 362 3.39 -37.70 -7.90
CA HIS A 362 3.48 -38.72 -6.86
C HIS A 362 3.60 -38.19 -5.41
N GLN A 363 2.64 -38.59 -4.57
CA GLN A 363 2.67 -38.82 -3.12
C GLN A 363 3.66 -38.00 -2.27
N SER A 364 3.18 -36.91 -1.69
CA SER A 364 3.40 -36.60 -0.27
C SER A 364 2.13 -35.95 0.33
N THR A 365 1.77 -36.32 1.54
CA THR A 365 0.48 -36.02 2.19
C THR A 365 0.31 -34.57 2.66
N GLU A 366 1.24 -33.66 2.34
CA GLU A 366 1.19 -32.25 2.77
C GLU A 366 0.57 -31.29 1.72
N GLU A 367 0.48 -31.69 0.45
CA GLU A 367 0.11 -30.82 -0.70
C GLU A 367 -1.38 -30.41 -0.81
N ASN A 368 -2.26 -30.94 0.04
CA ASN A 368 -3.68 -30.53 0.06
C ASN A 368 -3.92 -29.20 0.79
N GLN A 369 -2.91 -28.64 1.48
CA GLN A 369 -3.01 -27.33 2.12
C GLN A 369 -2.86 -26.17 1.11
N ASP A 370 -2.01 -26.32 0.08
CA ASP A 370 -1.73 -25.27 -0.91
C ASP A 370 -2.93 -25.00 -1.86
N ALA A 371 -3.69 -26.05 -2.19
CA ALA A 371 -4.93 -25.94 -2.96
C ALA A 371 -6.02 -25.17 -2.21
N VAL A 372 -6.10 -25.38 -0.89
CA VAL A 372 -6.99 -24.64 -0.02
C VAL A 372 -6.48 -23.21 0.19
N GLN A 373 -5.17 -22.99 0.17
CA GLN A 373 -4.56 -21.68 0.37
C GLN A 373 -4.77 -20.74 -0.82
N GLU A 374 -4.56 -21.16 -2.07
CA GLU A 374 -4.87 -20.31 -3.24
C GLU A 374 -6.39 -20.07 -3.37
N GLN A 375 -7.24 -21.08 -3.11
CA GLN A 375 -8.69 -20.87 -3.07
C GLN A 375 -9.11 -19.92 -1.95
N LYS A 376 -8.44 -19.96 -0.78
CA LYS A 376 -8.62 -18.97 0.28
C LYS A 376 -8.09 -17.60 -0.15
N VAL A 377 -6.96 -17.50 -0.84
CA VAL A 377 -6.43 -16.22 -1.36
C VAL A 377 -7.40 -15.61 -2.35
N VAL A 378 -7.96 -16.40 -3.28
CA VAL A 378 -9.00 -15.96 -4.21
C VAL A 378 -10.30 -15.61 -3.47
N HIS A 379 -10.71 -16.38 -2.47
CA HIS A 379 -11.91 -16.10 -1.68
C HIS A 379 -11.77 -14.85 -0.79
N PHE A 380 -10.61 -14.64 -0.14
CA PHE A 380 -10.28 -13.42 0.58
C PHE A 380 -10.07 -12.25 -0.40
N ALA A 381 -9.63 -12.52 -1.62
CA ALA A 381 -9.50 -11.53 -2.68
C ALA A 381 -10.84 -11.14 -3.30
N GLU A 382 -11.83 -12.03 -3.29
CA GLU A 382 -13.22 -11.81 -3.69
C GLU A 382 -14.02 -11.09 -2.58
N ASN A 383 -13.62 -11.24 -1.32
CA ASN A 383 -14.15 -10.45 -0.21
C ASN A 383 -13.64 -9.00 -0.34
N SER A 384 -14.47 -8.18 -0.99
CA SER A 384 -14.34 -6.73 -1.25
C SER A 384 -14.06 -5.83 -0.03
N GLY A 385 -13.86 -6.40 1.16
CA GLY A 385 -13.57 -5.63 2.39
C GLY A 385 -12.20 -4.94 2.39
N ASN A 386 -11.30 -5.33 1.48
CA ASN A 386 -9.93 -4.81 1.38
C ASN A 386 -9.68 -3.89 0.18
N ASP A 387 -10.66 -3.71 -0.70
CA ASP A 387 -10.53 -2.83 -1.86
C ASP A 387 -11.16 -1.47 -1.58
N VAL A 388 -10.64 -0.43 -2.22
CA VAL A 388 -11.25 0.90 -2.19
C VAL A 388 -12.50 0.86 -3.06
N THR A 389 -13.67 1.11 -2.46
CA THR A 389 -14.94 1.07 -3.19
C THR A 389 -15.46 2.46 -3.48
N LEU A 390 -16.03 2.67 -4.67
CA LEU A 390 -16.75 3.90 -4.98
C LEU A 390 -18.09 3.87 -4.24
N VAL A 391 -18.33 4.87 -3.38
CA VAL A 391 -19.56 5.00 -2.58
C VAL A 391 -20.59 5.81 -3.36
N SER A 392 -20.18 6.97 -3.86
CA SER A 392 -21.08 7.88 -4.57
C SER A 392 -20.30 8.75 -5.54
N THR A 393 -21.01 9.25 -6.55
CA THR A 393 -20.52 10.23 -7.51
C THR A 393 -21.46 11.42 -7.47
N LEU A 394 -20.88 12.62 -7.36
CA LEU A 394 -21.60 13.88 -7.37
C LEU A 394 -21.32 14.56 -8.71
N ASP A 395 -22.35 14.70 -9.55
CA ASP A 395 -22.26 15.18 -10.94
C ASP A 395 -23.08 16.48 -11.18
N ASP A 396 -23.48 17.16 -10.12
CA ASP A 396 -24.28 18.41 -10.15
C ASP A 396 -23.49 19.65 -10.64
N HIS A 397 -22.20 19.51 -10.97
CA HIS A 397 -21.33 20.64 -11.32
C HIS A 397 -21.43 21.04 -12.80
N GLY A 398 -21.50 22.35 -13.05
CA GLY A 398 -21.55 22.88 -14.42
C GLY A 398 -20.18 22.93 -15.12
N GLY A 399 -19.09 22.90 -14.34
CA GLY A 399 -17.71 23.05 -14.79
C GLY A 399 -16.72 22.16 -14.03
N ALA A 400 -15.44 22.26 -14.37
CA ALA A 400 -14.38 21.48 -13.74
C ALA A 400 -14.35 21.68 -12.22
N VAL A 401 -14.25 20.60 -11.45
CA VAL A 401 -14.07 20.70 -10.00
C VAL A 401 -12.59 20.99 -9.75
N ASN A 402 -12.26 22.08 -9.05
CA ASN A 402 -10.86 22.46 -8.80
C ASN A 402 -10.45 22.32 -7.33
N GLY A 403 -11.42 22.29 -6.41
CA GLY A 403 -11.14 22.13 -4.99
C GLY A 403 -12.21 21.28 -4.32
N VAL A 404 -11.79 20.41 -3.40
CA VAL A 404 -12.66 19.59 -2.55
C VAL A 404 -12.09 19.61 -1.14
N ALA A 405 -12.96 19.69 -0.14
CA ALA A 405 -12.56 19.65 1.27
C ALA A 405 -13.59 18.90 2.10
N PHE A 406 -13.13 18.20 3.14
CA PHE A 406 -13.98 17.58 4.15
C PHE A 406 -13.93 18.35 5.46
N TYR A 407 -15.02 18.28 6.22
CA TYR A 407 -15.01 18.54 7.65
C TYR A 407 -15.61 17.35 8.41
N GLY A 408 -14.78 16.72 9.23
CA GLY A 408 -15.11 15.43 9.84
C GLY A 408 -15.44 14.38 8.77
N ASN A 409 -16.52 13.63 8.98
CA ASN A 409 -16.98 12.59 8.05
C ASN A 409 -18.29 12.93 7.36
N ASN A 410 -18.91 14.05 7.74
CA ASN A 410 -20.30 14.33 7.41
C ASN A 410 -20.45 15.54 6.48
N LEU A 411 -19.50 16.48 6.46
CA LEU A 411 -19.56 17.63 5.57
C LEU A 411 -18.51 17.51 4.46
N LEU A 412 -18.95 17.77 3.24
CA LEU A 412 -18.10 17.89 2.06
C LEU A 412 -18.38 19.24 1.40
N ALA A 413 -17.34 19.93 0.97
CA ALA A 413 -17.43 21.13 0.15
C ALA A 413 -16.66 20.94 -1.16
N SER A 414 -17.09 21.61 -2.21
CA SER A 414 -16.32 21.66 -3.46
C SER A 414 -16.53 22.97 -4.21
N GLY A 415 -15.48 23.35 -4.94
CA GLY A 415 -15.42 24.56 -5.74
C GLY A 415 -15.21 24.19 -7.20
N SER A 416 -15.98 24.82 -8.08
CA SER A 416 -15.97 24.51 -9.51
C SER A 416 -15.69 25.73 -10.38
N GLY A 417 -15.26 25.46 -11.61
CA GLY A 417 -15.14 26.42 -12.70
C GLY A 417 -16.47 27.00 -13.16
N ASP A 418 -17.61 26.48 -12.69
CA ASP A 418 -18.91 27.13 -12.83
C ASP A 418 -19.12 28.34 -11.91
N LYS A 419 -18.10 28.69 -11.10
CA LYS A 419 -18.02 29.83 -10.15
C LYS A 419 -18.77 29.61 -8.85
N LEU A 420 -19.39 28.44 -8.67
CA LEU A 420 -20.21 28.14 -7.51
C LEU A 420 -19.42 27.34 -6.48
N VAL A 421 -19.79 27.53 -5.22
CA VAL A 421 -19.36 26.67 -4.11
C VAL A 421 -20.55 25.81 -3.71
N ARG A 422 -20.33 24.51 -3.57
CA ARG A 422 -21.38 23.57 -3.17
C ARG A 422 -21.01 22.85 -1.87
N LEU A 423 -22.02 22.58 -1.06
CA LEU A 423 -21.90 21.92 0.25
C LEU A 423 -22.84 20.72 0.31
N TRP A 424 -22.30 19.57 0.69
CA TRP A 424 -23.04 18.32 0.88
C TRP A 424 -22.94 17.84 2.32
N THR A 425 -23.99 17.17 2.77
CA THR A 425 -24.06 16.47 4.04
C THR A 425 -24.27 14.98 3.82
N ALA A 426 -23.51 14.16 4.57
CA ALA A 426 -23.68 12.73 4.58
C ALA A 426 -24.90 12.34 5.42
N GLU A 427 -25.84 11.64 4.79
CA GLU A 427 -27.00 11.00 5.41
C GLU A 427 -26.82 9.49 5.35
N ARG A 428 -27.28 8.79 6.39
CA ARG A 428 -27.27 7.31 6.44
C ARG A 428 -28.67 6.84 6.10
N GLU A 429 -28.83 6.21 4.93
CA GLU A 429 -30.06 5.52 4.57
C GLU A 429 -29.92 4.04 4.95
N GLU A 430 -30.90 3.51 5.68
CA GLU A 430 -31.02 2.08 5.92
C GLU A 430 -31.88 1.49 4.80
N GLU A 431 -31.24 0.86 3.81
CA GLU A 431 -31.95 0.03 2.84
C GLU A 431 -32.16 -1.36 3.43
N ILE A 432 -33.42 -1.74 3.58
CA ILE A 432 -33.79 -3.11 3.93
C ILE A 432 -33.85 -3.90 2.62
N VAL A 433 -32.83 -4.70 2.36
CA VAL A 433 -32.82 -5.60 1.21
C VAL A 433 -33.40 -6.94 1.68
N ASP A 434 -34.57 -7.30 1.13
CA ASP A 434 -35.12 -8.65 1.30
C ASP A 434 -34.25 -9.63 0.50
N THR A 435 -33.50 -10.49 1.18
CA THR A 435 -32.76 -11.56 0.52
C THR A 435 -33.71 -12.64 -0.01
N GLU A 436 -33.30 -13.40 -1.03
CA GLU A 436 -34.12 -14.48 -1.64
C GLU A 436 -34.58 -15.54 -0.61
N ASP A 437 -33.91 -15.62 0.54
CA ASP A 437 -34.23 -16.52 1.67
C ASP A 437 -35.19 -15.91 2.71
N GLY A 438 -35.67 -14.67 2.51
CA GLY A 438 -36.60 -13.99 3.41
C GLY A 438 -35.96 -13.39 4.67
N GLU A 439 -34.62 -13.32 4.74
CA GLU A 439 -33.90 -12.57 5.78
C GLU A 439 -33.77 -11.10 5.36
N GLN A 440 -34.22 -10.22 6.25
CA GLN A 440 -34.06 -8.76 6.12
C GLN A 440 -32.67 -8.38 6.62
N ILE A 441 -31.78 -8.01 5.69
CA ILE A 441 -30.47 -7.45 6.03
C ILE A 441 -30.57 -5.94 5.82
N ALA A 442 -30.39 -5.19 6.92
CA ALA A 442 -30.28 -3.73 6.86
C ALA A 442 -28.88 -3.36 6.33
N HIS A 443 -28.81 -2.88 5.10
CA HIS A 443 -27.62 -2.25 4.54
C HIS A 443 -27.67 -0.75 4.85
N VAL A 444 -26.68 -0.27 5.62
CA VAL A 444 -26.52 1.16 5.89
C VAL A 444 -25.66 1.75 4.77
N GLU A 445 -26.28 2.47 3.84
CA GLU A 445 -25.60 3.16 2.75
C GLU A 445 -25.38 4.64 3.12
N LEU A 446 -24.19 5.15 2.82
CA LEU A 446 -23.80 6.53 3.07
C LEU A 446 -24.04 7.34 1.80
N LYS A 447 -24.97 8.28 1.87
CA LYS A 447 -25.37 9.11 0.73
C LYS A 447 -25.09 10.58 1.02
N PHE A 448 -24.47 11.27 0.08
CA PHE A 448 -24.20 12.70 0.21
C PHE A 448 -25.31 13.48 -0.48
N VAL A 449 -26.01 14.31 0.30
CA VAL A 449 -27.12 15.15 -0.18
C VAL A 449 -26.67 16.60 -0.14
N GLU A 450 -26.93 17.34 -1.23
CA GLU A 450 -26.61 18.77 -1.31
C GLU A 450 -27.48 19.55 -0.31
N LYS A 451 -26.87 20.52 0.39
CA LYS A 451 -27.59 21.35 1.37
C LYS A 451 -28.62 22.26 0.69
N PRO A 452 -29.73 22.63 1.35
CA PRO A 452 -30.83 23.39 0.74
C PRO A 452 -30.47 24.79 0.21
N PHE A 453 -29.45 25.43 0.79
CA PHE A 453 -28.97 26.75 0.37
C PHE A 453 -27.80 26.68 -0.64
N SER A 454 -27.35 25.46 -0.97
CA SER A 454 -26.35 25.20 -2.00
C SER A 454 -27.06 25.07 -3.35
N PRO A 455 -26.47 25.53 -4.47
CA PRO A 455 -25.14 26.14 -4.61
C PRO A 455 -25.07 27.58 -4.08
N ILE A 456 -23.94 27.92 -3.46
CA ILE A 456 -23.61 29.26 -3.00
C ILE A 456 -22.98 30.06 -4.16
N ASP A 457 -23.59 31.20 -4.48
CA ASP A 457 -23.13 32.13 -5.51
C ASP A 457 -22.50 33.39 -4.88
N GLY A 458 -21.41 33.86 -5.47
CA GLY A 458 -20.71 35.07 -5.02
C GLY A 458 -19.45 35.40 -5.81
N HIS A 459 -18.72 34.38 -6.29
CA HIS A 459 -17.51 34.58 -7.08
C HIS A 459 -17.81 34.95 -8.54
N LYS A 460 -16.95 35.79 -9.14
CA LYS A 460 -17.11 36.23 -10.54
C LYS A 460 -16.45 35.28 -11.54
N TYR A 461 -15.40 34.59 -11.09
CA TYR A 461 -14.62 33.63 -11.87
C TYR A 461 -14.52 32.28 -11.15
N SER A 462 -13.86 31.32 -11.80
CA SER A 462 -13.64 29.96 -11.31
C SER A 462 -13.15 29.95 -9.86
N VAL A 463 -13.79 29.11 -9.03
CA VAL A 463 -13.29 28.81 -7.69
C VAL A 463 -12.15 27.80 -7.85
N ASN A 464 -10.99 28.12 -7.29
CA ASN A 464 -9.78 27.30 -7.46
C ASN A 464 -9.50 26.42 -6.26
N TYR A 465 -9.71 26.93 -5.05
CA TYR A 465 -9.37 26.21 -3.83
C TYR A 465 -10.38 26.53 -2.71
N ILE A 466 -10.62 25.55 -1.85
CA ILE A 466 -11.57 25.62 -0.75
C ILE A 466 -10.99 24.89 0.47
N GLU A 467 -11.22 25.43 1.67
CA GLU A 467 -10.87 24.76 2.91
C GLU A 467 -11.82 25.17 4.06
N PHE A 468 -12.18 24.20 4.90
CA PHE A 468 -12.92 24.46 6.13
C PHE A 468 -12.02 25.04 7.22
N SER A 469 -12.60 25.88 8.07
CA SER A 469 -11.92 26.26 9.31
C SER A 469 -11.71 25.03 10.22
N PRO A 470 -10.70 25.02 11.10
CA PRO A 470 -10.47 23.91 12.02
C PRO A 470 -11.67 23.55 12.92
N CYS A 471 -12.55 24.53 13.16
CA CYS A 471 -13.80 24.35 13.91
C CYS A 471 -15.02 24.00 13.04
N GLY A 472 -14.88 24.02 11.70
CA GLY A 472 -15.91 23.65 10.73
C GLY A 472 -17.12 24.58 10.61
N THR A 473 -17.14 25.69 11.35
CA THR A 473 -18.23 26.68 11.28
C THR A 473 -18.11 27.60 10.06
N MET A 474 -16.91 27.70 9.50
CA MET A 474 -16.60 28.58 8.37
C MET A 474 -15.96 27.80 7.23
N LEU A 475 -16.20 28.25 6.00
CA LEU A 475 -15.60 27.74 4.78
C LEU A 475 -14.92 28.90 4.06
N ALA A 476 -13.63 28.77 3.74
CA ALA A 476 -12.93 29.71 2.88
C ALA A 476 -12.97 29.20 1.43
N SER A 477 -13.27 30.08 0.48
CA SER A 477 -13.14 29.81 -0.95
C SER A 477 -12.37 30.93 -1.64
N CYS A 478 -11.45 30.58 -2.54
CA CYS A 478 -10.70 31.57 -3.32
C CYS A 478 -10.92 31.39 -4.82
N SER A 479 -10.85 32.51 -5.54
CA SER A 479 -11.17 32.58 -6.97
C SER A 479 -10.15 33.42 -7.74
N LEU A 480 -10.13 33.20 -9.06
CA LEU A 480 -9.40 34.04 -10.02
C LEU A 480 -9.95 35.47 -10.11
N ASP A 481 -11.05 35.79 -9.42
CA ASP A 481 -11.53 37.17 -9.28
C ASP A 481 -10.73 38.04 -8.30
N GLY A 482 -9.71 37.45 -7.65
CA GLY A 482 -8.85 38.12 -6.70
C GLY A 482 -9.42 38.23 -5.29
N THR A 483 -10.50 37.50 -5.01
CA THR A 483 -11.16 37.50 -3.71
C THR A 483 -11.09 36.13 -3.03
N THR A 484 -10.92 36.16 -1.71
CA THR A 484 -11.18 35.01 -0.83
C THR A 484 -12.40 35.31 0.02
N MET A 485 -13.46 34.53 -0.15
CA MET A 485 -14.72 34.69 0.57
C MET A 485 -14.81 33.70 1.72
N LEU A 486 -15.42 34.13 2.83
CA LEU A 486 -15.69 33.29 3.99
C LEU A 486 -17.20 33.06 4.12
N TRP A 487 -17.61 31.80 4.13
CA TRP A 487 -19.01 31.37 4.20
C TRP A 487 -19.31 30.71 5.54
N CYS A 488 -20.53 30.90 6.04
CA CYS A 488 -21.03 30.14 7.17
C CYS A 488 -21.49 28.75 6.69
N THR A 489 -21.00 27.68 7.30
CA THR A 489 -21.31 26.30 6.87
C THR A 489 -22.73 25.85 7.21
N GLU A 490 -23.38 26.54 8.14
CA GLU A 490 -24.77 26.27 8.56
C GLU A 490 -25.80 27.04 7.73
N THR A 491 -25.53 28.29 7.37
CA THR A 491 -26.49 29.17 6.69
C THR A 491 -26.19 29.40 5.20
N GLY A 492 -24.94 29.19 4.76
CA GLY A 492 -24.48 29.52 3.41
C GLY A 492 -24.28 31.02 3.17
N GLU A 493 -24.53 31.87 4.17
CA GLU A 493 -24.32 33.31 4.06
C GLU A 493 -22.84 33.65 4.20
N GLN A 494 -22.45 34.79 3.64
CA GLN A 494 -21.10 35.32 3.81
C GLN A 494 -20.87 35.67 5.28
N ALA A 495 -19.98 34.93 5.96
CA ALA A 495 -19.76 35.03 7.39
C ALA A 495 -19.02 36.32 7.79
N ARG A 496 -18.12 36.81 6.92
CA ARG A 496 -17.32 38.03 7.14
C ARG A 496 -16.98 38.72 5.82
N GLU A 497 -16.39 39.91 5.89
CA GLU A 497 -15.87 40.61 4.70
C GLU A 497 -14.89 39.72 3.92
N SER A 498 -14.92 39.86 2.59
CA SER A 498 -14.02 39.15 1.68
C SER A 498 -12.62 39.75 1.76
N PHE A 499 -11.60 38.90 1.80
CA PHE A 499 -10.23 39.37 1.58
C PHE A 499 -10.02 39.66 0.10
N VAL A 500 -9.55 40.86 -0.22
CA VAL A 500 -9.24 41.28 -1.58
C VAL A 500 -7.74 41.48 -1.67
N ASN A 501 -7.07 40.58 -2.39
CA ASN A 501 -5.69 40.83 -2.80
C ASN A 501 -5.69 41.80 -3.99
N SER A 502 -4.54 42.41 -4.25
CA SER A 502 -4.19 43.49 -5.20
C SER A 502 -4.77 43.49 -6.64
N GLY A 503 -5.78 42.67 -6.98
CA GLY A 503 -6.50 42.64 -8.25
C GLY A 503 -6.15 41.45 -9.15
N THR A 504 -5.24 40.60 -8.69
CA THR A 504 -4.74 39.40 -9.38
C THR A 504 -5.43 38.14 -8.86
N GLY A 505 -5.44 37.06 -9.66
CA GLY A 505 -6.15 35.83 -9.31
C GLY A 505 -5.53 35.11 -8.12
N ILE A 506 -6.36 34.67 -7.17
CA ILE A 506 -5.92 33.86 -6.02
C ILE A 506 -6.03 32.37 -6.41
N ARG A 507 -4.97 31.62 -6.15
CA ARG A 507 -4.89 30.17 -6.48
C ARG A 507 -5.18 29.29 -5.27
N VAL A 508 -4.74 29.71 -4.08
CA VAL A 508 -4.83 28.91 -2.86
C VAL A 508 -5.12 29.79 -1.65
N CYS A 509 -5.95 29.27 -0.75
CA CYS A 509 -6.18 29.83 0.58
C CYS A 509 -6.10 28.72 1.63
N ARG A 510 -5.38 28.95 2.74
CA ARG A 510 -5.23 27.96 3.81
C ARG A 510 -5.45 28.53 5.20
N TRP A 511 -6.15 27.80 6.06
CA TRP A 511 -6.28 28.12 7.48
C TRP A 511 -5.05 27.66 8.27
N SER A 512 -4.67 28.44 9.29
CA SER A 512 -3.76 27.93 10.31
C SER A 512 -4.48 26.85 11.14
N PRO A 513 -3.78 25.79 11.59
CA PRO A 513 -4.37 24.75 12.44
C PRO A 513 -4.98 25.28 13.75
N ASP A 514 -4.46 26.40 14.28
CA ASP A 514 -5.03 27.10 15.44
C ASP A 514 -6.33 27.88 15.14
N GLY A 515 -6.70 28.04 13.86
CA GLY A 515 -7.90 28.73 13.40
C GLY A 515 -7.85 30.26 13.53
N THR A 516 -6.70 30.83 13.88
CA THR A 516 -6.55 32.29 14.11
C THR A 516 -6.12 33.07 12.87
N LYS A 517 -5.48 32.41 11.89
CA LYS A 517 -4.92 33.04 10.69
C LYS A 517 -5.39 32.37 9.39
N LEU A 518 -5.43 33.16 8.33
CA LEU A 518 -5.68 32.71 6.97
C LEU A 518 -4.54 33.17 6.07
N ALA A 519 -4.00 32.29 5.24
CA ALA A 519 -3.01 32.63 4.22
C ALA A 519 -3.66 32.62 2.83
N THR A 520 -3.37 33.62 2.00
CA THR A 520 -3.80 33.68 0.59
C THR A 520 -2.60 33.91 -0.33
N ALA A 521 -2.58 33.25 -1.49
CA ALA A 521 -1.59 33.52 -2.53
C ALA A 521 -2.09 33.14 -3.93
N GLY A 522 -1.47 33.72 -4.96
CA GLY A 522 -1.76 33.39 -6.34
C GLY A 522 -0.79 34.01 -7.34
N ASP A 523 -1.35 34.69 -8.34
CA ASP A 523 -0.61 35.24 -9.48
C ASP A 523 0.16 36.53 -9.15
N ASP A 524 0.04 37.08 -7.94
CA ASP A 524 0.80 38.26 -7.47
C ASP A 524 2.18 37.93 -6.90
N GLU A 525 2.62 36.67 -6.94
CA GLU A 525 3.92 36.20 -6.43
C GLU A 525 4.12 36.42 -4.92
N LYS A 526 3.06 36.83 -4.21
CA LYS A 526 3.06 37.21 -2.79
C LYS A 526 2.12 36.32 -2.01
N THR A 527 2.53 35.96 -0.79
CA THR A 527 1.62 35.32 0.18
C THR A 527 1.23 36.34 1.24
N THR A 528 -0.06 36.54 1.43
CA THR A 528 -0.59 37.46 2.43
C THR A 528 -1.15 36.67 3.61
N LEU A 529 -0.73 37.02 4.82
CA LEU A 529 -1.24 36.47 6.08
C LEU A 529 -2.26 37.43 6.68
N TRP A 530 -3.43 36.90 7.02
CA TRP A 530 -4.56 37.65 7.57
C TRP A 530 -4.89 37.17 8.97
N ASP A 531 -5.27 38.09 9.86
CA ASP A 531 -5.88 37.74 11.15
C ASP A 531 -7.39 37.61 10.96
N ILE A 532 -7.94 36.44 11.28
CA ILE A 532 -9.38 36.21 11.15
C ILE A 532 -10.19 37.02 12.14
N ASN A 533 -9.64 37.38 13.31
CA ASN A 533 -10.42 38.11 14.30
C ASN A 533 -10.59 39.58 13.90
N THR A 534 -9.52 40.23 13.47
CA THR A 534 -9.51 41.66 13.10
C THR A 534 -9.80 41.89 11.62
N MET A 535 -9.62 40.88 10.76
CA MET A 535 -9.66 40.97 9.30
C MET A 535 -8.57 41.89 8.71
N GLU A 536 -7.53 42.18 9.48
CA GLU A 536 -6.39 42.98 9.04
C GLU A 536 -5.26 42.09 8.48
N GLU A 537 -4.48 42.68 7.58
CA GLU A 537 -3.27 42.09 7.05
C GLU A 537 -2.17 42.07 8.13
N ILE A 538 -1.67 40.88 8.46
CA ILE A 538 -0.58 40.69 9.42
C ILE A 538 0.75 40.94 8.72
N GLN A 539 0.96 40.29 7.57
CA GLN A 539 2.25 40.23 6.93
C GLN A 539 2.14 39.82 5.45
N ILE A 540 3.04 40.36 4.63
CA ILE A 540 3.30 39.93 3.25
C ILE A 540 4.63 39.18 3.23
N LEU A 541 4.60 37.97 2.67
CA LEU A 541 5.77 37.12 2.43
C LEU A 541 6.13 37.23 0.95
N GLU A 542 7.32 37.75 0.67
CA GLU A 542 7.82 38.00 -0.69
C GLU A 542 9.06 37.18 -1.00
N GLY A 543 9.34 36.98 -2.28
CA GLY A 543 10.64 36.51 -2.77
C GLY A 543 10.59 35.47 -3.88
N HIS A 544 9.44 34.84 -4.14
CA HIS A 544 9.24 33.96 -5.30
C HIS A 544 9.28 34.77 -6.60
N ALA A 545 9.71 34.14 -7.71
CA ALA A 545 9.81 34.81 -9.01
C ALA A 545 8.68 34.46 -9.99
N ASP A 546 7.70 33.65 -9.56
CA ASP A 546 6.52 33.26 -10.33
C ASP A 546 5.33 32.98 -9.39
N ALA A 547 4.17 32.65 -9.97
CA ALA A 547 2.92 32.44 -9.25
C ALA A 547 3.03 31.33 -8.20
N ILE A 548 2.46 31.61 -7.03
CA ILE A 548 2.41 30.69 -5.89
C ILE A 548 1.22 29.75 -6.09
N THR A 549 1.49 28.46 -6.12
CA THR A 549 0.51 27.40 -6.46
C THR A 549 -0.04 26.73 -5.21
N ALA A 550 0.77 26.58 -4.15
CA ALA A 550 0.38 25.88 -2.95
C ALA A 550 0.95 26.50 -1.67
N ILE A 551 0.19 26.34 -0.59
CA ILE A 551 0.53 26.76 0.77
C ILE A 551 0.26 25.61 1.73
N ALA A 552 1.10 25.46 2.75
CA ALA A 552 0.86 24.56 3.87
C ALA A 552 1.38 25.16 5.19
N PHE A 553 0.56 25.15 6.25
CA PHE A 553 0.99 25.49 7.60
C PHE A 553 1.57 24.27 8.31
N THR A 554 2.56 24.47 9.17
CA THR A 554 2.98 23.40 10.08
C THR A 554 1.87 23.08 11.09
N PRO A 555 1.77 21.84 11.60
CA PRO A 555 0.73 21.44 12.56
C PRO A 555 0.71 22.30 13.84
N ASP A 556 1.86 22.85 14.23
CA ASP A 556 2.01 23.73 15.37
C ASP A 556 1.74 25.22 15.06
N SER A 557 1.27 25.54 13.84
CA SER A 557 0.99 26.90 13.35
C SER A 557 2.16 27.89 13.45
N SER A 558 3.39 27.41 13.66
CA SER A 558 4.56 28.27 13.87
C SER A 558 5.24 28.67 12.56
N TYR A 559 5.14 27.85 11.53
CA TYR A 559 5.76 28.07 10.23
C TYR A 559 4.77 27.85 9.08
N ILE A 560 5.07 28.46 7.94
CA ILE A 560 4.32 28.32 6.71
C ILE A 560 5.26 28.01 5.55
N VAL A 561 4.87 27.05 4.72
CA VAL A 561 5.55 26.73 3.46
C VAL A 561 4.73 27.28 2.31
N THR A 562 5.42 27.95 1.39
CA THR A 562 4.86 28.45 0.14
C THR A 562 5.61 27.80 -1.01
N ALA A 563 4.89 27.28 -2.00
CA ALA A 563 5.46 26.60 -3.14
C ALA A 563 5.06 27.30 -4.44
N CYS A 564 6.01 27.34 -5.38
CA CYS A 564 5.93 28.15 -6.58
C CYS A 564 5.93 27.29 -7.85
N SER A 565 5.31 27.82 -8.89
CA SER A 565 5.33 27.27 -10.25
C SER A 565 6.74 27.20 -10.86
N GLU A 566 7.72 27.94 -10.32
CA GLU A 566 9.14 27.84 -10.71
C GLU A 566 9.81 26.53 -10.26
N GLY A 567 9.21 25.81 -9.31
CA GLY A 567 9.74 24.53 -8.80
C GLY A 567 10.36 24.61 -7.40
N SER A 568 10.42 25.80 -6.81
CA SER A 568 10.95 26.02 -5.46
C SER A 568 9.84 26.02 -4.39
N TRP A 569 10.19 25.61 -3.17
CA TRP A 569 9.41 25.93 -1.98
C TRP A 569 10.24 26.69 -0.96
N ARG A 570 9.56 27.53 -0.17
CA ARG A 570 10.16 28.40 0.84
C ARG A 570 9.43 28.29 2.16
N ILE A 571 10.17 28.33 3.26
CA ILE A 571 9.61 28.35 4.62
C ILE A 571 9.74 29.74 5.20
N PHE A 572 8.69 30.18 5.90
CA PHE A 572 8.64 31.42 6.65
C PHE A 572 8.17 31.16 8.08
N GLU A 573 8.62 32.00 9.02
CA GLU A 573 8.14 32.01 10.40
C GLU A 573 6.87 32.88 10.48
N VAL A 574 5.80 32.38 11.11
CA VAL A 574 4.50 33.08 11.13
C VAL A 574 4.53 34.34 12.02
N TYR A 575 5.40 34.36 13.03
CA TYR A 575 5.57 35.48 13.97
C TYR A 575 6.92 36.22 13.79
N GLY A 576 7.61 35.98 12.67
CA GLY A 576 8.97 36.46 12.42
C GLY A 576 9.07 37.48 11.28
N ASP A 577 10.30 37.71 10.83
CA ASP A 577 10.58 38.60 9.69
C ASP A 577 9.95 38.06 8.40
N SER A 578 9.64 38.95 7.45
CA SER A 578 9.06 38.57 6.13
C SER A 578 10.03 37.81 5.20
N ASN A 579 11.24 37.51 5.68
CA ASN A 579 12.26 36.85 4.90
C ASN A 579 12.14 35.33 5.02
N ALA A 580 12.39 34.63 3.92
CA ALA A 580 12.41 33.17 3.91
C ALA A 580 13.57 32.65 4.79
N ILE A 581 13.28 31.70 5.68
CA ILE A 581 14.30 31.05 6.52
C ILE A 581 15.01 29.91 5.79
N ALA A 582 14.38 29.34 4.77
CA ALA A 582 14.98 28.33 3.89
C ALA A 582 14.32 28.36 2.50
N VAL A 583 15.10 28.04 1.48
CA VAL A 583 14.67 27.87 0.08
C VAL A 583 15.18 26.52 -0.42
N CYS A 584 14.34 25.79 -1.15
CA CYS A 584 14.67 24.51 -1.74
C CYS A 584 14.11 24.40 -3.16
N ASP A 585 14.97 24.07 -4.11
CA ASP A 585 14.57 23.67 -5.46
C ASP A 585 14.13 22.21 -5.43
N SER A 586 12.84 21.99 -5.63
CA SER A 586 12.19 20.71 -5.33
C SER A 586 11.76 19.94 -6.57
N HIS A 587 11.27 20.60 -7.60
CA HIS A 587 10.74 19.97 -8.82
C HIS A 587 11.21 20.75 -10.06
N ASP A 588 11.67 20.07 -11.11
CA ASP A 588 12.30 20.70 -12.29
C ASP A 588 11.30 21.43 -13.22
N LEU A 589 9.99 21.22 -13.01
CA LEU A 589 8.92 21.75 -13.88
C LEU A 589 7.80 22.48 -13.11
N GLY A 590 8.05 22.80 -11.84
CA GLY A 590 7.09 23.50 -10.99
C GLY A 590 6.36 22.61 -9.98
N VAL A 591 6.06 23.19 -8.82
CA VAL A 591 5.25 22.57 -7.77
C VAL A 591 3.79 22.93 -7.99
N GLN A 592 2.88 21.97 -7.84
CA GLN A 592 1.44 22.18 -7.95
C GLN A 592 0.72 22.09 -6.59
N GLY A 593 1.17 21.19 -5.72
CA GLY A 593 0.55 20.95 -4.42
C GLY A 593 1.57 20.73 -3.32
N CYS A 594 1.19 21.09 -2.09
CA CYS A 594 1.96 20.79 -0.89
C CYS A 594 1.06 20.60 0.33
N ASP A 595 1.50 19.74 1.25
CA ASP A 595 0.78 19.44 2.48
C ASP A 595 1.74 18.94 3.56
N PHE A 596 1.48 19.28 4.83
CA PHE A 596 2.26 18.80 5.96
C PHE A 596 1.62 17.56 6.58
N SER A 597 2.47 16.65 7.08
CA SER A 597 2.00 15.58 7.94
C SER A 597 1.45 16.16 9.24
N PRO A 598 0.23 15.76 9.68
CA PRO A 598 -0.36 16.21 10.94
C PRO A 598 0.41 15.70 12.17
N ALA A 599 1.22 14.64 12.02
CA ALA A 599 2.09 14.15 13.08
C ALA A 599 3.38 15.00 13.12
N THR A 600 3.59 15.75 14.21
CA THR A 600 4.93 16.22 14.59
C THR A 600 5.81 15.00 14.74
N SER A 601 6.95 14.89 14.05
CA SER A 601 7.70 13.63 14.03
C SER A 601 8.28 13.28 15.41
N SER A 602 7.50 12.52 16.16
CA SER A 602 7.94 11.52 17.12
C SER A 602 6.79 10.54 17.36
N PRO A 603 6.76 9.41 16.62
CA PRO A 603 6.44 8.18 17.33
C PRO A 603 7.30 6.95 16.97
N PHE A 604 8.43 7.07 16.24
CA PHE A 604 9.12 5.87 15.70
C PHE A 604 10.66 5.81 15.72
N THR A 605 11.37 6.67 16.44
CA THR A 605 12.84 6.53 16.64
C THR A 605 13.22 6.42 18.10
N ALA A 606 12.81 5.34 18.74
CA ALA A 606 13.46 4.83 19.95
C ALA A 606 13.18 3.33 20.14
N VAL A 607 13.66 2.47 19.22
CA VAL A 607 13.92 1.06 19.55
C VAL A 607 15.32 0.68 19.03
N VAL A 608 16.25 0.67 19.99
CA VAL A 608 17.40 -0.24 20.23
C VAL A 608 18.46 -0.40 19.12
N GLY A 609 19.71 -0.01 19.43
CA GLY A 609 20.86 -0.68 18.81
C GLY A 609 22.20 0.03 18.65
N SER A 610 22.55 1.13 19.35
CA SER A 610 23.96 1.55 19.39
C SER A 610 24.35 2.15 20.73
N ARG A 611 25.21 1.43 21.47
CA ARG A 611 26.00 2.01 22.56
C ARG A 611 26.92 3.09 21.96
N GLN A 612 26.51 4.35 22.02
CA GLN A 612 27.43 5.47 22.02
C GLN A 612 27.25 6.23 23.33
N SER A 613 28.37 6.50 23.98
CA SER A 613 28.52 7.22 25.24
C SER A 613 27.83 8.60 25.20
N PRO A 614 27.26 9.08 26.31
CA PRO A 614 26.60 10.37 26.35
C PRO A 614 27.67 11.46 26.46
N THR A 615 27.90 12.19 25.38
CA THR A 615 28.58 13.49 25.43
C THR A 615 27.70 14.52 24.74
N VAL A 616 27.19 15.44 25.56
CA VAL A 616 26.49 16.70 25.23
C VAL A 616 25.09 16.52 24.62
N ARG A 617 24.06 16.76 25.44
CA ARG A 617 22.66 16.92 25.02
C ARG A 617 22.45 18.37 24.56
N ASP A 618 22.19 18.55 23.28
CA ASP A 618 21.56 19.72 22.66
C ASP A 618 20.66 19.17 21.54
N ASP A 619 19.34 19.12 21.71
CA ASP A 619 18.43 19.09 20.53
C ASP A 619 16.96 19.38 20.91
N ASP A 620 16.63 20.66 21.13
CA ASP A 620 15.24 21.17 21.10
C ASP A 620 14.70 21.29 19.64
N SER A 621 15.24 20.51 18.69
CA SER A 621 14.93 20.65 17.28
C SER A 621 13.56 20.07 16.90
N LYS A 622 12.70 20.93 16.33
CA LYS A 622 11.39 20.52 15.81
C LYS A 622 11.57 19.86 14.46
N SER A 623 10.88 18.74 14.24
CA SER A 623 10.95 18.02 12.97
C SER A 623 9.56 17.83 12.35
N PHE A 624 9.48 18.09 11.04
CA PHE A 624 8.24 18.04 10.26
C PHE A 624 8.46 17.23 8.97
N THR A 625 7.39 16.60 8.50
CA THR A 625 7.37 15.93 7.18
C THR A 625 6.48 16.72 6.23
N LEU A 626 7.02 17.14 5.10
CA LEU A 626 6.31 17.88 4.04
C LEU A 626 6.21 16.99 2.80
N ALA A 627 5.04 16.96 2.15
CA ALA A 627 4.88 16.38 0.82
C ALA A 627 4.74 17.51 -0.20
N THR A 628 5.45 17.38 -1.32
CA THR A 628 5.30 18.26 -2.49
C THR A 628 5.01 17.42 -3.73
N CYS A 629 4.21 17.95 -4.63
CA CYS A 629 3.93 17.31 -5.92
C CYS A 629 4.07 18.31 -7.06
N GLY A 630 4.48 17.82 -8.24
CA GLY A 630 4.85 18.70 -9.34
C GLY A 630 4.56 18.16 -10.73
N ASN A 631 4.91 19.01 -11.72
CA ASN A 631 4.74 18.71 -13.15
C ASN A 631 5.75 17.68 -13.68
N ASP A 632 6.70 17.23 -12.86
CA ASP A 632 7.65 16.15 -13.14
C ASP A 632 7.06 14.75 -12.88
N SER A 633 5.76 14.65 -12.59
CA SER A 633 5.03 13.40 -12.29
C SER A 633 5.43 12.73 -10.97
N TYR A 634 6.19 13.42 -10.12
CA TYR A 634 6.64 12.90 -8.83
C TYR A 634 5.91 13.53 -7.65
N VAL A 635 5.80 12.76 -6.57
CA VAL A 635 5.52 13.28 -5.23
C VAL A 635 6.77 13.08 -4.39
N LYS A 636 7.31 14.17 -3.82
CA LYS A 636 8.52 14.14 -2.99
C LYS A 636 8.17 14.35 -1.53
N LEU A 637 8.80 13.57 -0.65
CA LEU A 637 8.67 13.68 0.80
C LEU A 637 9.93 14.28 1.37
N TRP A 638 9.78 15.35 2.12
CA TRP A 638 10.85 16.12 2.74
C TRP A 638 10.76 15.98 4.25
N GLN A 639 11.91 15.76 4.89
CA GLN A 639 12.03 15.92 6.33
C GLN A 639 12.69 17.27 6.60
N ILE A 640 11.96 18.16 7.25
CA ILE A 640 12.42 19.48 7.65
C ILE A 640 12.70 19.43 9.16
N LYS A 641 13.85 19.93 9.58
CA LYS A 641 14.24 20.10 10.98
C LYS A 641 14.59 21.57 11.22
N ILE A 642 14.00 22.15 12.26
CA ILE A 642 14.20 23.54 12.65
C ILE A 642 14.79 23.54 14.05
N ASN A 643 15.99 24.09 14.19
CA ASN A 643 16.71 24.19 15.45
C ASN A 643 16.40 25.55 16.09
N PRO A 644 16.18 25.65 17.41
CA PRO A 644 15.94 26.94 18.05
C PRO A 644 17.18 27.84 18.00
N LYS A 645 16.99 29.16 17.92
CA LYS A 645 18.08 30.14 18.03
C LYS A 645 18.67 30.09 19.45
N ASN A 646 19.94 29.70 19.60
CA ASN A 646 20.67 29.88 20.85
C ASN A 646 20.81 31.39 21.14
N LYS A 647 20.27 31.83 22.29
CA LYS A 647 20.23 33.25 22.68
C LYS A 647 21.55 33.81 23.26
N GLU A 648 22.64 33.04 23.32
CA GLU A 648 23.85 33.46 24.04
C GLU A 648 24.97 34.09 23.20
N ASP A 649 24.97 33.99 21.87
CA ASP A 649 26.05 34.57 21.04
C ASP A 649 25.72 35.98 20.49
N SER A 650 25.24 36.89 21.36
CA SER A 650 25.05 38.31 21.02
C SER A 650 26.16 39.22 21.57
N ASN A 651 27.37 38.68 21.73
CA ASN A 651 28.56 39.46 22.03
C ASN A 651 29.76 38.89 21.27
N PHE A 652 29.89 39.15 19.96
CA PHE A 652 31.18 39.45 19.32
C PHE A 652 31.00 39.80 17.83
N CYS A 653 31.61 40.93 17.46
CA CYS A 653 32.00 41.40 16.12
C CYS A 653 30.93 41.98 15.19
N GLU A 654 30.92 43.32 15.12
CA GLU A 654 30.62 44.08 13.91
C GLU A 654 31.58 43.69 12.77
N ASP A 655 31.11 43.86 11.53
CA ASP A 655 31.80 43.72 10.24
C ASP A 655 31.77 42.34 9.57
N THR A 656 30.67 42.03 8.88
CA THR A 656 30.70 41.46 7.52
C THR A 656 29.30 41.57 6.88
N GLU A 657 29.24 42.27 5.74
CA GLU A 657 28.08 42.30 4.85
C GLU A 657 27.87 40.90 4.22
N GLU A 658 26.60 40.52 4.08
CA GLU A 658 26.08 39.36 3.34
C GLU A 658 26.39 37.95 3.88
N GLY A 659 25.38 37.36 4.53
CA GLY A 659 25.14 35.90 4.51
C GLY A 659 25.53 35.11 5.76
N SER A 660 24.53 34.67 6.55
CA SER A 660 24.50 33.35 7.21
C SER A 660 23.19 33.13 8.02
N TYR A 661 22.05 32.99 7.33
CA TYR A 661 20.86 32.33 7.90
C TYR A 661 20.90 30.79 7.75
N ALA A 662 22.01 30.25 7.22
CA ALA A 662 22.14 28.85 6.81
C ALA A 662 22.26 27.81 7.95
N SER A 663 22.17 28.21 9.23
CA SER A 663 22.34 27.28 10.37
C SER A 663 21.06 26.89 11.12
N LEU A 664 19.91 27.49 10.80
CA LEU A 664 18.66 27.35 11.59
C LEU A 664 17.73 26.22 11.11
N VAL A 665 17.70 25.96 9.80
CA VAL A 665 16.81 24.97 9.19
C VAL A 665 17.62 24.01 8.36
N SER A 666 17.47 22.71 8.63
CA SER A 666 18.00 21.65 7.76
C SER A 666 16.83 20.88 7.15
N TYR A 667 16.92 20.59 5.85
CA TYR A 667 15.93 19.76 5.17
C TYR A 667 16.63 18.65 4.39
N ARG A 668 15.98 17.50 4.28
CA ARG A 668 16.44 16.38 3.45
C ARG A 668 15.28 15.78 2.67
N GLU A 669 15.54 15.41 1.42
CA GLU A 669 14.63 14.57 0.66
C GLU A 669 14.64 13.17 1.30
N LYS A 670 13.49 12.75 1.81
CA LYS A 670 13.31 11.43 2.45
C LYS A 670 13.00 10.38 1.41
N ARG A 671 12.18 10.71 0.41
CA ARG A 671 11.68 9.75 -0.59
C ARG A 671 11.05 10.43 -1.80
N VAL A 672 11.13 9.77 -2.95
CA VAL A 672 10.36 10.09 -4.16
C VAL A 672 9.35 8.98 -4.43
N LEU A 673 8.08 9.35 -4.58
CA LEU A 673 7.00 8.47 -4.99
C LEU A 673 6.83 8.63 -6.50
N SER A 674 7.13 7.56 -7.23
CA SER A 674 7.04 7.50 -8.69
C SER A 674 5.94 6.53 -9.11
N GLY A 675 5.16 6.92 -10.12
CA GLY A 675 4.15 6.03 -10.69
C GLY A 675 3.08 6.74 -11.50
N HIS A 676 2.79 8.02 -11.25
CA HIS A 676 1.90 8.80 -12.10
C HIS A 676 2.47 8.95 -13.51
N GLY A 677 1.60 8.84 -14.52
CA GLY A 677 1.94 8.97 -15.94
C GLY A 677 1.82 10.39 -16.49
N GLY A 678 1.70 11.39 -15.61
CA GLY A 678 1.56 12.81 -15.94
C GLY A 678 1.67 13.68 -14.69
N ASN A 679 1.48 14.99 -14.86
CA ASN A 679 1.63 16.00 -13.81
C ASN A 679 0.74 15.69 -12.61
N VAL A 680 1.32 15.73 -11.42
CA VAL A 680 0.58 15.56 -10.18
C VAL A 680 0.02 16.91 -9.76
N MET A 681 -1.31 17.00 -9.65
CA MET A 681 -2.03 18.26 -9.46
C MET A 681 -2.22 18.62 -7.99
N ASP A 682 -2.40 17.63 -7.12
CA ASP A 682 -2.64 17.83 -5.69
C ASP A 682 -2.14 16.64 -4.87
N VAL A 683 -1.83 16.89 -3.60
CA VAL A 683 -1.31 15.91 -2.64
C VAL A 683 -1.83 16.24 -1.25
N LYS A 684 -2.32 15.23 -0.51
CA LYS A 684 -2.83 15.37 0.85
C LYS A 684 -2.37 14.26 1.76
N PHE A 685 -2.04 14.60 3.00
CA PHE A 685 -1.85 13.62 4.07
C PHE A 685 -3.20 13.19 4.67
N ALA A 686 -3.24 11.95 5.14
CA ALA A 686 -4.32 11.48 6.01
C ALA A 686 -4.30 12.24 7.36
N PRO A 687 -5.42 12.84 7.82
CA PRO A 687 -5.44 13.77 8.97
C PRO A 687 -5.03 13.18 10.33
N PHE A 688 -5.21 11.89 10.57
CA PHE A 688 -5.14 11.34 11.92
C PHE A 688 -3.74 10.76 12.28
N TYR A 689 -2.90 10.42 11.29
CA TYR A 689 -1.53 9.92 11.54
C TYR A 689 -0.49 10.29 10.48
N GLY A 690 -0.91 10.80 9.30
CA GLY A 690 0.02 11.11 8.21
C GLY A 690 0.79 9.89 7.68
N GLU A 691 0.30 8.66 7.86
CA GLU A 691 0.92 7.42 7.37
C GLU A 691 0.61 7.14 5.91
N ILE A 692 -0.48 7.75 5.41
CA ILE A 692 -0.98 7.58 4.06
C ILE A 692 -1.03 8.95 3.40
N ILE A 693 -0.72 8.97 2.10
CA ILE A 693 -0.86 10.13 1.23
C ILE A 693 -1.77 9.78 0.07
N GLY A 694 -2.66 10.71 -0.28
CA GLY A 694 -3.40 10.71 -1.54
C GLY A 694 -2.74 11.68 -2.52
N SER A 695 -2.60 11.28 -3.77
CA SER A 695 -2.19 12.17 -4.86
C SER A 695 -3.09 11.98 -6.09
N VAL A 696 -3.22 13.03 -6.88
CA VAL A 696 -4.05 13.03 -8.09
C VAL A 696 -3.29 13.64 -9.25
N ALA A 697 -3.52 13.14 -10.47
CA ALA A 697 -2.74 13.56 -11.62
C ALA A 697 -3.55 13.68 -12.92
N THR A 698 -2.88 14.27 -13.91
CA THR A 698 -3.38 14.41 -15.30
C THR A 698 -3.45 13.07 -16.05
N ASP A 699 -2.98 11.97 -15.46
CA ASP A 699 -3.10 10.63 -16.02
C ASP A 699 -4.49 9.99 -15.80
N ARG A 700 -5.44 10.75 -15.21
CA ARG A 700 -6.80 10.35 -14.83
C ARG A 700 -6.86 9.41 -13.63
N THR A 701 -5.76 9.27 -12.91
CA THR A 701 -5.67 8.40 -11.74
C THR A 701 -5.53 9.22 -10.46
N ALA A 702 -6.15 8.70 -9.41
CA ALA A 702 -5.80 9.05 -8.04
C ALA A 702 -5.03 7.88 -7.43
N ARG A 703 -4.01 8.17 -6.63
CA ARG A 703 -3.16 7.15 -6.02
C ARG A 703 -3.07 7.35 -4.52
N ILE A 704 -3.07 6.24 -3.80
CA ILE A 704 -2.92 6.22 -2.36
C ILE A 704 -1.60 5.53 -2.06
N TRP A 705 -0.75 6.18 -1.27
CA TRP A 705 0.62 5.77 -0.99
C TRP A 705 0.82 5.55 0.50
N SER A 706 1.68 4.61 0.84
CA SER A 706 2.24 4.53 2.19
C SER A 706 3.44 5.47 2.33
N VAL A 707 3.42 6.33 3.33
CA VAL A 707 4.51 7.27 3.66
C VAL A 707 5.75 6.52 4.14
N ASN A 708 5.54 5.43 4.89
CA ASN A 708 6.63 4.64 5.46
C ASN A 708 7.34 3.79 4.41
N SER A 709 6.60 3.04 3.60
CA SER A 709 7.17 2.12 2.60
C SER A 709 7.39 2.77 1.24
N GLY A 710 6.74 3.91 0.95
CA GLY A 710 6.78 4.56 -0.36
C GLY A 710 5.98 3.86 -1.45
N MET A 711 5.28 2.78 -1.10
CA MET A 711 4.56 1.96 -2.05
C MET A 711 3.23 2.60 -2.41
N CYS A 712 2.87 2.52 -3.70
CA CYS A 712 1.50 2.78 -4.15
C CYS A 712 0.63 1.63 -3.66
N LEU A 713 -0.29 1.92 -2.74
CA LEU A 713 -1.22 0.95 -2.15
C LEU A 713 -2.42 0.72 -3.09
N PHE A 714 -2.97 1.81 -3.63
CA PHE A 714 -4.11 1.75 -4.54
C PHE A 714 -3.96 2.74 -5.69
N VAL A 715 -4.44 2.34 -6.87
CA VAL A 715 -4.61 3.19 -8.04
C VAL A 715 -6.10 3.22 -8.36
N LEU A 716 -6.69 4.40 -8.26
CA LEU A 716 -8.10 4.66 -8.48
C LEU A 716 -8.28 5.22 -9.89
N GLU A 717 -8.94 4.44 -10.74
CA GLU A 717 -9.23 4.77 -12.13
C GLU A 717 -10.75 4.82 -12.30
N TYR A 718 -11.32 6.01 -12.32
CA TYR A 718 -12.77 6.21 -12.52
C TYR A 718 -13.07 7.40 -13.43
N HIS A 719 -12.42 8.53 -13.16
CA HIS A 719 -12.65 9.76 -13.90
C HIS A 719 -12.34 9.63 -15.39
N GLU A 720 -13.19 10.22 -16.23
CA GLU A 720 -13.02 10.20 -17.69
C GLU A 720 -11.96 11.21 -18.15
N SER A 721 -11.65 12.18 -17.28
CA SER A 721 -10.72 13.28 -17.52
C SER A 721 -9.70 13.43 -16.39
N LEU A 722 -8.92 14.53 -16.43
CA LEU A 722 -7.84 14.82 -15.49
C LEU A 722 -8.39 14.99 -14.07
N VAL A 723 -7.72 14.40 -13.08
CA VAL A 723 -8.07 14.56 -11.67
C VAL A 723 -7.27 15.75 -11.11
N THR A 724 -7.96 16.70 -10.53
CA THR A 724 -7.45 18.05 -10.21
C THR A 724 -7.20 18.25 -8.72
N CYS A 725 -8.03 17.68 -7.86
CA CYS A 725 -7.94 17.86 -6.41
C CYS A 725 -8.36 16.60 -5.63
N CYS A 726 -7.89 16.47 -4.39
CA CYS A 726 -8.30 15.40 -3.50
C CYS A 726 -8.40 15.83 -2.03
N ALA A 727 -9.16 15.07 -1.24
CA ALA A 727 -9.27 15.27 0.20
C ALA A 727 -9.62 13.98 0.96
N PHE A 728 -9.15 13.84 2.19
CA PHE A 728 -9.54 12.76 3.11
C PHE A 728 -10.60 13.25 4.10
N SER A 729 -11.49 12.34 4.54
CA SER A 729 -12.32 12.59 5.72
C SER A 729 -11.48 12.62 7.00
N GLY A 730 -12.04 13.20 8.06
CA GLY A 730 -11.37 13.34 9.35
C GLY A 730 -10.88 12.01 9.95
N ASP A 731 -11.64 10.92 9.75
CA ASP A 731 -11.27 9.57 10.18
C ASP A 731 -10.47 8.76 9.14
N THR A 732 -10.16 9.33 7.97
CA THR A 732 -9.51 8.63 6.84
C THR A 732 -10.34 7.45 6.30
N ALA A 733 -11.65 7.37 6.58
CA ALA A 733 -12.52 6.34 6.02
C ALA A 733 -13.00 6.66 4.61
N LEU A 734 -13.05 7.95 4.25
CA LEU A 734 -13.44 8.42 2.93
C LEU A 734 -12.30 9.19 2.28
N PHE A 735 -12.23 9.08 0.95
CA PHE A 735 -11.35 9.85 0.11
C PHE A 735 -12.17 10.43 -1.05
N ALA A 736 -12.09 11.73 -1.27
CA ALA A 736 -12.80 12.41 -2.35
C ALA A 736 -11.81 12.83 -3.44
N THR A 737 -12.20 12.67 -4.70
CA THR A 737 -11.44 13.12 -5.86
C THR A 737 -12.33 13.99 -6.74
N GLY A 738 -11.85 15.18 -7.10
CA GLY A 738 -12.51 16.07 -8.05
C GLY A 738 -11.78 16.07 -9.38
N ALA A 739 -12.52 16.22 -10.48
CA ALA A 739 -11.95 16.15 -11.81
C ALA A 739 -12.53 17.16 -12.80
N LEU A 740 -11.84 17.26 -13.94
CA LEU A 740 -12.22 18.11 -15.08
C LEU A 740 -13.46 17.59 -15.82
N ASP A 741 -13.88 16.35 -15.57
CA ASP A 741 -15.12 15.75 -16.08
C ASP A 741 -16.37 16.23 -15.35
N LYS A 742 -16.22 17.19 -14.41
CA LYS A 742 -17.27 17.82 -13.61
C LYS A 742 -17.86 16.92 -12.53
N THR A 743 -17.14 15.87 -12.14
CA THR A 743 -17.59 14.97 -11.08
C THR A 743 -16.71 15.04 -9.84
N VAL A 744 -17.32 14.78 -8.68
CA VAL A 744 -16.63 14.40 -7.45
C VAL A 744 -16.92 12.94 -7.16
N ALA A 745 -15.88 12.11 -7.15
CA ALA A 745 -15.99 10.70 -6.78
C ALA A 745 -15.62 10.53 -5.29
N LEU A 746 -16.48 9.81 -4.56
CA LEU A 746 -16.29 9.50 -3.15
C LEU A 746 -15.95 8.03 -2.97
N TRP A 747 -14.78 7.79 -2.39
CA TRP A 747 -14.18 6.48 -2.22
C TRP A 747 -14.19 6.09 -0.75
N ARG A 748 -14.57 4.84 -0.45
CA ARG A 748 -14.44 4.25 0.89
C ARG A 748 -13.14 3.48 0.99
N LEU A 749 -12.36 3.83 2.01
CA LEU A 749 -11.09 3.19 2.29
C LEU A 749 -11.29 1.95 3.17
N PRO A 750 -10.48 0.88 2.97
CA PRO A 750 -10.62 -0.35 3.72
C PRO A 750 -10.35 -0.15 5.21
N GLN A 751 -11.16 -0.81 6.06
CA GLN A 751 -10.97 -0.76 7.51
C GLN A 751 -9.61 -1.28 7.96
N GLN A 752 -8.91 -2.12 7.19
CA GLN A 752 -7.59 -2.62 7.56
C GLN A 752 -6.48 -1.53 7.53
N LEU A 753 -6.59 -0.57 6.61
CA LEU A 753 -5.70 0.62 6.60
C LEU A 753 -5.99 1.55 7.79
N ILE A 754 -7.24 1.53 8.25
CA ILE A 754 -7.73 2.31 9.38
C ILE A 754 -7.45 1.58 10.71
N SER A 755 -7.45 0.24 10.73
CA SER A 755 -7.55 -0.56 11.95
C SER A 755 -6.25 -0.66 12.73
N GLN A 756 -5.08 -0.61 12.09
CA GLN A 756 -3.83 -0.66 12.85
C GLN A 756 -3.72 0.56 13.77
N SER A 757 -4.16 1.72 13.30
CA SER A 757 -3.99 2.97 14.03
C SER A 757 -5.13 3.24 15.03
N ILE A 758 -6.38 2.89 14.68
CA ILE A 758 -7.53 2.94 15.61
C ILE A 758 -7.48 1.85 16.70
N LEU A 759 -6.99 0.63 16.42
CA LEU A 759 -6.83 -0.39 17.46
C LEU A 759 -5.76 0.02 18.48
N ILE A 760 -4.64 0.59 18.03
CA ILE A 760 -3.59 1.08 18.92
C ILE A 760 -4.13 2.17 19.84
N ASP A 761 -5.00 3.06 19.34
CA ASP A 761 -5.57 4.14 20.15
C ASP A 761 -6.72 3.64 21.05
N GLN A 762 -7.58 2.74 20.59
CA GLN A 762 -8.56 2.08 21.46
C GLN A 762 -7.86 1.27 22.56
N LEU A 763 -6.71 0.65 22.31
CA LEU A 763 -5.98 -0.08 23.34
C LEU A 763 -5.22 0.86 24.29
N ARG A 764 -4.73 2.01 23.82
CA ARG A 764 -4.00 3.00 24.64
C ARG A 764 -4.91 3.95 25.43
N ASN A 765 -6.07 4.32 24.88
CA ASN A 765 -6.96 5.36 25.43
C ASN A 765 -8.34 4.85 25.88
N ASN A 766 -8.57 3.53 26.00
CA ASN A 766 -9.81 2.97 26.57
C ASN A 766 -9.93 3.16 28.10
N ARG A 767 -9.75 4.39 28.60
CA ARG A 767 -10.29 4.80 29.90
C ARG A 767 -11.33 5.87 29.66
N LYS A 768 -12.58 5.58 30.02
CA LYS A 768 -13.58 6.64 30.21
C LYS A 768 -13.04 7.59 31.29
N ASN A 769 -13.13 8.90 31.07
CA ASN A 769 -12.82 9.88 32.11
C ASN A 769 -13.64 9.58 33.37
N ILE A 770 -13.04 9.75 34.55
CA ILE A 770 -13.71 9.39 35.82
C ILE A 770 -15.04 10.13 35.96
N ILE A 771 -15.15 11.35 35.43
CA ILE A 771 -16.37 12.14 35.44
C ILE A 771 -17.57 11.47 34.73
N ASP A 772 -17.30 10.58 33.77
CA ASP A 772 -18.29 9.88 32.95
C ASP A 772 -18.58 8.45 33.44
N TRP A 773 -17.97 8.03 34.56
CA TRP A 773 -18.17 6.70 35.12
C TRP A 773 -19.59 6.51 35.65
N LYS A 774 -20.24 5.44 35.19
CA LYS A 774 -21.50 4.96 35.75
C LYS A 774 -21.23 4.10 36.98
N THR A 775 -22.28 3.78 37.73
CA THR A 775 -22.19 2.89 38.91
C THR A 775 -21.54 1.55 38.58
N GLU A 776 -21.80 1.02 37.37
CA GLU A 776 -21.20 -0.22 36.85
C GLU A 776 -19.69 -0.10 36.65
N ASP A 777 -19.22 1.03 36.13
CA ASP A 777 -17.78 1.28 35.92
C ASP A 777 -17.05 1.39 37.29
N ILE A 778 -17.69 1.95 38.31
CA ILE A 778 -17.15 2.02 39.70
C ILE A 778 -17.11 0.63 40.34
N VAL A 779 -18.13 -0.20 40.13
CA VAL A 779 -18.13 -1.59 40.60
C VAL A 779 -16.99 -2.37 39.96
N LYS A 780 -16.77 -2.20 38.65
CA LYS A 780 -15.66 -2.83 37.94
C LYS A 780 -14.31 -2.38 38.48
N TRP A 781 -14.11 -1.09 38.72
CA TRP A 781 -12.91 -0.56 39.37
C TRP A 781 -12.69 -1.14 40.77
N LEU A 782 -13.73 -1.27 41.59
CA LEU A 782 -13.62 -1.87 42.92
C LEU A 782 -13.25 -3.36 42.88
N ILE A 783 -13.77 -4.10 41.90
CA ILE A 783 -13.39 -5.50 41.67
C ILE A 783 -11.91 -5.58 41.25
N GLU A 784 -11.45 -4.69 40.38
CA GLU A 784 -10.04 -4.61 39.95
C GLU A 784 -9.06 -4.24 41.07
N VAL A 785 -9.56 -3.64 42.15
CA VAL A 785 -8.80 -3.19 43.32
C VAL A 785 -8.94 -4.17 44.51
N ASP A 786 -9.51 -5.37 44.28
CA ASP A 786 -9.79 -6.39 45.30
C ASP A 786 -10.77 -5.92 46.41
N LEU A 787 -11.63 -4.94 46.11
CA LEU A 787 -12.67 -4.39 46.98
C LEU A 787 -14.09 -4.78 46.52
N GLY A 788 -14.23 -5.89 45.79
CA GLY A 788 -15.53 -6.37 45.25
C GLY A 788 -16.63 -6.60 46.30
N ILE A 789 -16.27 -6.77 47.58
CA ILE A 789 -17.21 -6.90 48.70
C ILE A 789 -18.09 -5.64 48.87
N LEU A 790 -17.64 -4.48 48.35
CA LEU A 790 -18.38 -3.22 48.41
C LEU A 790 -19.40 -3.03 47.28
N GLU A 791 -19.46 -3.95 46.29
CA GLU A 791 -20.36 -3.87 45.12
C GLU A 791 -21.82 -3.62 45.52
N GLY A 792 -22.35 -4.43 46.45
CA GLY A 792 -23.74 -4.32 46.91
C GLY A 792 -24.04 -2.98 47.60
N ARG A 793 -23.03 -2.33 48.20
CA ARG A 793 -23.16 -1.05 48.91
C ARG A 793 -23.05 0.15 47.96
N VAL A 794 -22.25 0.02 46.90
CA VAL A 794 -22.14 1.03 45.83
C VAL A 794 -23.42 1.09 45.01
N ALA A 795 -23.99 -0.08 44.68
CA ALA A 795 -25.27 -0.17 44.00
C ALA A 795 -26.41 0.46 44.83
N ALA A 796 -26.43 0.23 46.14
CA ALA A 796 -27.42 0.81 47.05
C ALA A 796 -27.29 2.33 47.23
N SER A 797 -26.06 2.87 47.15
CA SER A 797 -25.77 4.31 47.34
C SER A 797 -25.78 5.14 46.05
N ARG A 798 -25.99 4.50 44.88
CA ARG A 798 -26.00 5.13 43.54
C ARG A 798 -24.80 6.05 43.29
N LEU A 799 -23.61 5.61 43.68
CA LEU A 799 -22.38 6.36 43.46
C LEU A 799 -22.10 6.44 41.94
N ASN A 800 -21.81 7.63 41.44
CA ASN A 800 -21.36 7.85 40.06
C ASN A 800 -20.01 8.59 40.06
N GLY A 801 -19.35 8.64 38.91
CA GLY A 801 -18.02 9.24 38.75
C GLY A 801 -17.93 10.69 39.24
N ARG A 802 -18.97 11.49 38.99
CA ARG A 802 -19.09 12.86 39.50
C ARG A 802 -19.12 12.93 41.02
N LEU A 803 -19.85 12.04 41.68
CA LEU A 803 -19.92 11.98 43.15
C LEU A 803 -18.62 11.45 43.77
N LEU A 804 -17.89 10.58 43.06
CA LEU A 804 -16.60 10.04 43.50
C LEU A 804 -15.51 11.13 43.55
N LEU A 805 -15.53 12.05 42.59
CA LEU A 805 -14.62 13.21 42.54
C LEU A 805 -15.02 14.32 43.53
N THR A 806 -16.32 14.67 43.59
CA THR A 806 -16.78 15.87 44.32
C THR A 806 -16.98 15.70 45.83
N LEU A 807 -17.25 14.49 46.31
CA LEU A 807 -17.51 14.27 47.74
C LEU A 807 -16.20 14.16 48.55
N PRO A 808 -16.17 14.68 49.79
CA PRO A 808 -15.04 14.48 50.70
C PRO A 808 -14.90 13.01 51.10
N GLU A 809 -13.65 12.58 51.33
CA GLU A 809 -13.26 11.19 51.61
C GLU A 809 -14.07 10.58 52.77
N GLU A 810 -14.27 11.36 53.84
CA GLU A 810 -15.01 10.94 55.04
C GLU A 810 -16.48 10.58 54.75
N VAL A 811 -17.12 11.32 53.83
CA VAL A 811 -18.51 11.09 53.43
C VAL A 811 -18.63 9.87 52.52
N LEU A 812 -17.63 9.62 51.67
CA LEU A 812 -17.58 8.41 50.84
C LEU A 812 -17.42 7.14 51.70
N ILE A 813 -16.56 7.20 52.71
CA ILE A 813 -16.35 6.10 53.67
C ILE A 813 -17.61 5.81 54.48
N ALA A 814 -18.33 6.86 54.89
CA ALA A 814 -19.60 6.73 55.59
C ALA A 814 -20.70 6.10 54.73
N ARG A 815 -20.81 6.50 53.45
CA ARG A 815 -21.81 5.95 52.52
C ARG A 815 -21.55 4.49 52.15
N LEU A 816 -20.28 4.09 52.10
CA LEU A 816 -19.87 2.72 51.80
C LEU A 816 -19.81 1.82 53.05
N GLY A 817 -20.00 2.38 54.25
CA GLY A 817 -20.02 1.64 55.51
C GLY A 817 -18.69 0.95 55.84
N VAL A 818 -17.57 1.57 55.47
CA VAL A 818 -16.22 0.96 55.59
C VAL A 818 -15.60 1.18 56.98
N PHE A 819 -16.26 1.93 57.87
CA PHE A 819 -15.76 2.24 59.22
C PHE A 819 -15.45 1.01 60.08
N ASP A 820 -16.17 -0.10 59.89
CA ASP A 820 -16.02 -1.29 60.72
C ASP A 820 -14.82 -2.18 60.31
N TYR A 821 -14.11 -1.83 59.23
CA TYR A 821 -13.01 -2.63 58.66
C TYR A 821 -11.77 -1.77 58.38
N PRO A 822 -10.82 -1.68 59.32
CA PRO A 822 -9.67 -0.77 59.21
C PRO A 822 -8.75 -1.08 58.01
N ASP A 823 -8.60 -2.36 57.64
CA ASP A 823 -7.75 -2.76 56.51
C ASP A 823 -8.37 -2.36 55.15
N LEU A 824 -9.68 -2.56 54.99
CA LEU A 824 -10.43 -2.16 53.79
C LEU A 824 -10.45 -0.64 53.64
N MET A 825 -10.57 0.08 54.76
CA MET A 825 -10.52 1.54 54.79
C MET A 825 -9.17 2.05 54.27
N LYS A 826 -8.06 1.45 54.71
CA LYS A 826 -6.72 1.84 54.26
C LYS A 826 -6.50 1.59 52.77
N ILE A 827 -6.94 0.45 52.25
CA ILE A 827 -6.82 0.09 50.82
C ILE A 827 -7.68 1.04 49.98
N PHE A 828 -8.94 1.26 50.34
CA PHE A 828 -9.83 2.16 49.60
C PHE A 828 -9.31 3.60 49.56
N LYS A 829 -8.83 4.12 50.70
CA LYS A 829 -8.24 5.46 50.78
C LYS A 829 -7.04 5.62 49.85
N ASN A 830 -6.14 4.63 49.83
CA ASN A 830 -4.93 4.67 49.01
C ASN A 830 -5.29 4.65 47.51
N GLN A 831 -6.25 3.81 47.13
CA GLN A 831 -6.66 3.62 45.74
C GLN A 831 -7.48 4.79 45.21
N LEU A 832 -8.32 5.40 46.06
CA LEU A 832 -9.04 6.63 45.73
C LEU A 832 -8.08 7.81 45.54
N TYR A 833 -7.02 7.89 46.35
CA TYR A 833 -5.99 8.92 46.22
C TYR A 833 -5.29 8.83 44.86
N TRP A 834 -4.80 7.63 44.48
CA TRP A 834 -4.16 7.43 43.17
C TRP A 834 -5.12 7.65 42.01
N LEU A 835 -6.38 7.24 42.15
CA LEU A 835 -7.40 7.46 41.13
C LEU A 835 -7.62 8.96 40.87
N LYS A 836 -7.67 9.79 41.92
CA LYS A 836 -7.82 11.25 41.78
C LYS A 836 -6.56 11.91 41.21
N GLN A 837 -5.37 11.43 41.57
CA GLN A 837 -4.10 11.99 41.10
C GLN A 837 -3.83 11.71 39.62
N GLN A 838 -4.28 10.55 39.11
CA GLN A 838 -4.16 10.20 37.69
C GLN A 838 -4.97 11.12 36.75
N ASP A 839 -6.06 11.73 37.23
CA ASP A 839 -6.92 12.63 36.42
C ASP A 839 -6.39 14.08 36.34
N ILE A 840 -5.46 14.46 37.24
CA ILE A 840 -4.96 15.86 37.35
C ILE A 840 -3.83 16.17 36.34
N ASN A 841 -3.30 15.16 35.63
CA ASN A 841 -2.40 15.32 34.47
C ASN A 841 -1.22 16.31 34.68
N THR A 842 -0.65 16.38 35.88
CA THR A 842 0.66 16.99 36.10
C THR A 842 1.70 15.88 36.23
N PHE A 843 2.17 15.36 35.10
CA PHE A 843 3.45 14.67 35.07
C PHE A 843 4.53 15.72 35.26
N ASN A 844 5.10 15.79 36.47
CA ASN A 844 6.40 16.44 36.62
C ASN A 844 7.42 15.52 35.96
N ASN A 845 8.19 16.04 34.99
CA ASN A 845 9.31 15.34 34.39
C ASN A 845 10.32 14.97 35.50
N PHE A 846 10.39 13.69 35.87
CA PHE A 846 11.46 13.16 36.71
C PHE A 846 12.63 12.80 35.80
N GLU A 847 13.53 13.76 35.55
CA GLU A 847 14.67 13.54 34.64
C GLU A 847 15.93 12.94 35.28
N ASP A 848 15.96 12.65 36.60
CA ASP A 848 17.23 12.27 37.27
C ASP A 848 17.17 11.07 38.23
N THR A 849 16.13 10.22 38.21
CA THR A 849 16.10 8.99 39.04
C THR A 849 16.20 7.72 38.22
N GLU A 850 17.23 6.90 38.46
CA GLU A 850 17.34 5.54 37.91
C GLU A 850 16.10 4.72 38.32
N VAL A 851 15.30 4.32 37.33
CA VAL A 851 14.11 3.50 37.54
C VAL A 851 14.54 2.05 37.77
N PRO A 852 14.07 1.38 38.84
CA PRO A 852 14.32 -0.05 39.01
C PRO A 852 13.78 -0.88 37.84
N ASP A 853 14.57 -1.86 37.37
CA ASP A 853 14.18 -2.75 36.25
C ASP A 853 12.84 -3.47 36.49
N GLU A 854 12.47 -3.70 37.75
CA GLU A 854 11.21 -4.33 38.15
C GLU A 854 9.96 -3.48 37.82
N TYR A 855 10.13 -2.18 37.60
CA TYR A 855 9.05 -1.25 37.25
C TYR A 855 8.88 -1.08 35.75
N VAL A 856 9.80 -1.64 34.96
CA VAL A 856 9.86 -1.49 33.51
C VAL A 856 9.21 -2.70 32.83
N CYS A 857 8.34 -2.45 31.87
CA CYS A 857 7.69 -3.49 31.09
C CYS A 857 8.71 -4.20 30.17
N PRO A 858 8.77 -5.54 30.16
CA PRO A 858 9.69 -6.29 29.29
C PRO A 858 9.43 -6.12 27.77
N ILE A 859 8.22 -5.70 27.38
CA ILE A 859 7.82 -5.52 25.98
C ILE A 859 8.13 -4.10 25.50
N THR A 860 7.70 -3.09 26.28
CA THR A 860 7.78 -1.69 25.87
C THR A 860 9.04 -0.99 26.37
N HIS A 861 9.74 -1.57 27.34
CA HIS A 861 10.86 -0.93 28.05
C HIS A 861 10.51 0.42 28.68
N GLU A 862 9.22 0.67 28.94
CA GLU A 862 8.71 1.84 29.65
C GLU A 862 8.22 1.46 31.06
N ILE A 863 8.07 2.45 31.94
CA ILE A 863 7.48 2.25 33.28
C ILE A 863 6.05 1.74 33.14
N MET A 864 5.75 0.61 33.79
CA MET A 864 4.41 0.02 33.79
C MET A 864 3.40 0.92 34.49
N ARG A 865 2.30 1.24 33.82
CA ARG A 865 1.18 2.04 34.36
C ARG A 865 0.06 1.13 34.86
N GLU A 866 -0.25 0.08 34.11
CA GLU A 866 -1.16 -1.00 34.47
C GLU A 866 -0.43 -2.36 34.41
N PRO A 867 0.39 -2.69 35.42
CA PRO A 867 1.09 -3.96 35.45
C PRO A 867 0.08 -5.10 35.62
N VAL A 868 0.19 -6.10 34.76
CA VAL A 868 -0.65 -7.30 34.76
C VAL A 868 0.17 -8.56 34.63
N LYS A 869 -0.22 -9.59 35.37
CA LYS A 869 0.40 -10.90 35.37
C LYS A 869 -0.34 -11.85 34.44
N CYS A 870 0.41 -12.50 33.55
CA CYS A 870 -0.10 -13.49 32.59
C CYS A 870 0.07 -14.92 33.10
N SER A 871 -0.48 -15.89 32.36
CA SER A 871 -0.44 -17.32 32.71
C SER A 871 0.99 -17.90 32.80
N ASP A 872 1.96 -17.26 32.17
CA ASP A 872 3.39 -17.61 32.27
C ASP A 872 4.03 -17.15 33.60
N GLY A 873 3.32 -16.36 34.40
CA GLY A 873 3.79 -15.85 35.67
C GLY A 873 4.58 -14.56 35.58
N PHE A 874 4.84 -14.03 34.38
CA PHE A 874 5.50 -12.75 34.16
C PHE A 874 4.52 -11.58 34.18
N ILE A 875 5.05 -10.39 34.47
CA ILE A 875 4.29 -9.14 34.54
C ILE A 875 4.61 -8.30 33.32
N TYR A 876 3.58 -7.78 32.69
CA TYR A 876 3.65 -6.94 31.51
C TYR A 876 2.76 -5.72 31.68
N GLU A 877 2.96 -4.71 30.84
CA GLU A 877 1.97 -3.64 30.69
C GLU A 877 0.72 -4.20 30.00
N LYS A 878 -0.46 -3.92 30.56
CA LYS A 878 -1.74 -4.45 30.05
C LYS A 878 -2.00 -4.13 28.58
N ALA A 879 -1.68 -2.92 28.15
CA ALA A 879 -1.84 -2.53 26.75
C ALA A 879 -0.90 -3.34 25.84
N ALA A 880 0.38 -3.45 26.23
CA ALA A 880 1.41 -4.13 25.45
C ALA A 880 1.15 -5.63 25.28
N ILE A 881 0.65 -6.31 26.33
CA ILE A 881 0.32 -7.73 26.22
C ILE A 881 -0.98 -7.99 25.45
N ASN A 882 -1.96 -7.07 25.52
CA ASN A 882 -3.16 -7.16 24.68
C ASN A 882 -2.82 -6.95 23.19
N GLU A 883 -1.94 -6.01 22.87
CA GLU A 883 -1.39 -5.84 21.51
C GLU A 883 -0.70 -7.13 21.04
N TRP A 884 0.09 -7.76 21.91
CA TRP A 884 0.77 -9.02 21.60
C TRP A 884 -0.21 -10.14 21.22
N PHE A 885 -1.31 -10.30 21.97
CA PHE A 885 -2.35 -11.28 21.65
C PHE A 885 -3.12 -10.96 20.37
N LEU A 886 -3.40 -9.68 20.11
CA LEU A 886 -4.13 -9.24 18.91
C LEU A 886 -3.31 -9.41 17.62
N CYS A 887 -1.97 -9.38 17.70
CA CYS A 887 -1.09 -9.76 16.59
C CYS A 887 -1.10 -11.28 16.29
N GLY A 888 -1.99 -12.06 16.91
CA GLY A 888 -2.08 -13.52 16.74
C GLY A 888 -0.92 -14.28 17.39
N LYS A 889 -0.13 -13.61 18.25
CA LYS A 889 0.99 -14.23 18.97
C LYS A 889 0.51 -14.74 20.32
N TYR A 890 0.30 -16.05 20.42
CA TYR A 890 -0.07 -16.72 21.67
C TYR A 890 1.15 -17.31 22.39
N THR A 891 2.31 -16.68 22.26
CA THR A 891 3.56 -17.08 22.91
C THR A 891 3.94 -16.06 23.99
N SER A 892 4.62 -16.50 25.04
CA SER A 892 5.15 -15.64 26.09
C SER A 892 6.15 -14.66 25.48
N PRO A 893 5.96 -13.34 25.61
CA PRO A 893 6.92 -12.34 25.10
C PRO A 893 8.32 -12.51 25.68
N MET A 894 8.43 -13.06 26.90
CA MET A 894 9.70 -13.22 27.58
C MET A 894 10.42 -14.54 27.30
N THR A 895 9.67 -15.62 27.10
CA THR A 895 10.24 -16.98 26.97
C THR A 895 10.00 -17.63 25.61
N ASN A 896 9.19 -17.01 24.74
CA ASN A 896 8.72 -17.55 23.46
C ASN A 896 7.97 -18.90 23.55
N VAL A 897 7.61 -19.36 24.75
CA VAL A 897 6.81 -20.57 24.96
C VAL A 897 5.33 -20.29 24.72
N SER A 898 4.57 -21.24 24.15
CA SER A 898 3.12 -21.09 23.96
C SER A 898 2.39 -20.88 25.30
N LEU A 899 1.55 -19.85 25.38
CA LEU A 899 0.72 -19.56 26.53
C LEU A 899 -0.51 -20.48 26.52
N ASN A 900 -0.86 -21.04 27.68
CA ASN A 900 -1.97 -21.99 27.81
C ASN A 900 -3.35 -21.28 27.90
N ASP A 901 -3.37 -19.99 28.24
CA ASP A 901 -4.58 -19.19 28.40
C ASP A 901 -4.23 -17.69 28.20
N THR A 902 -5.20 -16.88 27.76
CA THR A 902 -5.07 -15.43 27.58
C THR A 902 -5.59 -14.65 28.79
N SER A 903 -5.77 -15.31 29.93
CA SER A 903 -6.24 -14.67 31.16
C SER A 903 -5.15 -13.76 31.74
N ILE A 904 -5.57 -12.56 32.15
CA ILE A 904 -4.71 -11.50 32.65
C ILE A 904 -5.19 -11.14 34.06
N THR A 905 -4.26 -11.10 35.02
CA THR A 905 -4.56 -10.75 36.43
C THR A 905 -3.85 -9.44 36.81
N PRO A 906 -4.52 -8.46 37.44
CA PRO A 906 -3.90 -7.19 37.79
C PRO A 906 -2.85 -7.34 38.90
N ALA A 907 -1.67 -6.74 38.73
CA ALA A 907 -0.59 -6.75 39.72
C ALA A 907 -0.63 -5.48 40.60
N ILE A 908 -1.65 -5.38 41.44
CA ILE A 908 -1.98 -4.17 42.24
C ILE A 908 -0.82 -3.76 43.17
N ALA A 909 -0.12 -4.72 43.76
CA ALA A 909 1.02 -4.44 44.65
C ALA A 909 2.16 -3.72 43.92
N LEU A 910 2.48 -4.14 42.69
CA LEU A 910 3.50 -3.50 41.86
C LEU A 910 3.03 -2.13 41.38
N ARG A 911 1.76 -2.01 40.98
CA ARG A 911 1.16 -0.71 40.60
C ARG A 911 1.30 0.32 41.73
N ASN A 912 1.02 -0.07 42.97
CA ASN A 912 1.14 0.82 44.12
C ASN A 912 2.60 1.22 44.38
N ALA A 913 3.55 0.29 44.24
CA ALA A 913 4.97 0.56 44.39
C ALA A 913 5.49 1.55 43.33
N ILE A 914 5.03 1.41 42.09
CA ILE A 914 5.35 2.33 40.99
C ILE A 914 4.73 3.71 41.25
N CYS A 915 3.47 3.79 41.71
CA CYS A 915 2.84 5.07 42.05
C CYS A 915 3.54 5.77 43.21
N THR A 916 3.95 5.04 44.26
CA THR A 916 4.75 5.61 45.36
C THR A 916 6.12 6.09 44.90
N PHE A 917 6.73 5.41 43.94
CA PHE A 917 8.00 5.83 43.34
C PHE A 917 7.84 7.11 42.50
N LEU A 918 6.78 7.21 41.70
CA LEU A 918 6.54 8.34 40.80
C LEU A 918 6.00 9.59 41.50
N HIS A 919 5.27 9.43 42.60
CA HIS A 919 4.55 10.55 43.23
C HIS A 919 4.94 10.79 44.70
N GLY A 920 5.84 9.99 45.27
CA GLY A 920 6.22 10.03 46.67
C GLY A 920 5.24 9.30 47.60
N GLU A 921 5.59 9.17 48.88
CA GLU A 921 4.70 8.63 49.91
C GLU A 921 3.59 9.63 50.25
N ARG A 922 2.37 9.13 50.47
CA ARG A 922 1.26 9.95 50.99
C ARG A 922 1.62 10.44 52.39
N SER A 923 1.69 11.76 52.59
CA SER A 923 1.79 12.34 53.94
C SER A 923 0.47 12.09 54.68
N ASP A 924 0.54 11.47 55.86
CA ASP A 924 -0.61 11.16 56.74
C ASP A 924 -1.12 12.38 57.56
N ASP A 925 -0.80 13.61 57.13
CA ASP A 925 -1.17 14.86 57.82
C ASP A 925 -2.61 15.31 57.52
#